data_AF-A0A916LKY2-F1
#
_entry.id   AF-A0A916LKY2-F1
#
_cell.length_a   1.000
_cell.length_b   1.000
_cell.length_c   1.000
_cell.angle_alpha   90.00
_cell.angle_beta   90.00
_cell.angle_gamma   90.00
#
_symmetry.space_group_name_H-M   'P 1'
#
loop_
_entity.id
_entity.type
_entity.pdbx_description
1 polymer ?
#
loop_
_entity_poly.entity_id
_entity_poly.type
_entity_poly.pdbx_seq_one_letter_code
_entity_poly.pdbx_strand_id
1 'polypeptide(L)'
;LITTWEKIEKMIPNEKPPGRYVGNEFNIIVKPSAKFRIALCFPDVYEIGMSYIGFKILYNIVNQIPWASAERVYAPWVDAEEIMRKEGILLFSLETKRPLKFFDIVGFTLQYELHYTNILNMLDLGGVPIFSKDRTEEDPIVIAGGPVACNPEPMSAFIDAFLLGDGENLLPAFLELVYNMKKEGAKRDEILLTAAKTLQGVYVPKFYEPVYDDGKLKGMKKLFDELPLPVKRNVIPELKPEYYPEKPVVPLIEVVHDRFQLEIMRGCTQGCRFCNAGMIYRPVRERPVDDLINETKTVIENTGYEEMSFVSLSTSDYSLLPELMSRNYELVKEKRISPSFPSLRPQTYTKGIAKFAREGGASGLTFAPEAGTERLRRVINKQSSEEDFYRAVEIAIDHGWRLVKLYFMMGLPTETYEDLDGILKIAENVVRIAKRKKIYNMEVHVSVSPFSPKAHTPFQWERQNSIEELLEKTRYLKSKNRCKNIKLDIRDPRITTLETILGRGDRKISNVIYSAWKKGAKFDAWTDKLNFNLWMEALKENGLTVEEYIREYEKDDVFPWDHIFMGVLKKFLWRERQKAYREAMVPDCRPEDVCHACGACDFKMIKMLIREQIDKRSEISQNGEVLSIGEEAIWVDKSQSEGIKTSQTYFYRMKYTKEGYLKYISHLDLVRLFNRIFRKSNLRVAHTRGFHPHPKFSFSAPLPIGYSSLCEFIDFELEEYLEPEEIKHRLIPNLPSGMRIIEIGEIPKPKESLDSQINLFEYKIYFTSENLQSQIESFLAKDEILVHKVNQNGKIKVMNIRKYVDEIFMGNDGFTLRVIRDKDGIMPKVDLILEILLGLNREEIRKLKIERTAQFIFRNGTIIDPVDDIVKNKLRVFYEERNLYQYEEERNSYSGS
;
A
#
# COMPACT_ATOMS: atom_id res chain seq x y z
N LEU A 1 7.00 -4.57 -29.38
CA LEU A 1 6.01 -4.42 -28.29
C LEU A 1 5.08 -5.62 -28.20
N ILE A 2 4.46 -6.08 -29.29
CA ILE A 2 3.59 -7.28 -29.30
C ILE A 2 4.32 -8.54 -28.77
N THR A 3 5.58 -8.75 -29.17
CA THR A 3 6.43 -9.86 -28.69
C THR A 3 6.74 -9.84 -27.19
N THR A 4 6.58 -8.69 -26.53
CA THR A 4 6.85 -8.53 -25.09
C THR A 4 5.62 -8.92 -24.26
N TRP A 5 4.41 -8.59 -24.72
CA TRP A 5 3.17 -8.89 -23.99
C TRP A 5 2.90 -10.39 -23.92
N GLU A 6 3.05 -11.13 -25.02
CA GLU A 6 2.82 -12.59 -25.02
C GLU A 6 3.73 -13.33 -24.02
N LYS A 7 4.96 -12.85 -23.82
CA LYS A 7 5.88 -13.39 -22.81
C LYS A 7 5.43 -13.05 -21.40
N ILE A 8 5.02 -11.80 -21.16
CA ILE A 8 4.50 -11.36 -19.86
C ILE A 8 3.24 -12.14 -19.48
N GLU A 9 2.31 -12.31 -20.43
CA GLU A 9 1.06 -13.03 -20.19
C GLU A 9 1.28 -14.50 -19.80
N LYS A 10 2.33 -15.14 -20.36
CA LYS A 10 2.73 -16.51 -20.02
C LYS A 10 3.38 -16.64 -18.64
N MET A 11 4.00 -15.57 -18.12
CA MET A 11 4.59 -15.54 -16.78
C MET A 11 3.52 -15.50 -15.70
N ILE A 12 2.52 -14.61 -15.87
CA ILE A 12 1.55 -14.26 -14.82
C ILE A 12 0.85 -15.47 -14.15
N PRO A 13 0.33 -16.50 -14.85
CA PRO A 13 -0.38 -17.62 -14.20
C PRO A 13 0.41 -18.40 -13.14
N ASN A 14 1.74 -18.31 -13.16
CA ASN A 14 2.60 -19.07 -12.25
C ASN A 14 2.89 -18.31 -10.94
N GLU A 15 2.51 -17.05 -10.87
CA GLU A 15 2.81 -16.12 -9.77
C GLU A 15 1.74 -16.10 -8.68
N LYS A 16 2.10 -15.62 -7.48
CA LYS A 16 1.16 -15.46 -6.36
C LYS A 16 1.33 -14.13 -5.60
N PRO A 17 0.26 -13.32 -5.47
CA PRO A 17 -0.93 -13.27 -6.31
C PRO A 17 -0.58 -12.74 -7.72
N PRO A 18 -1.12 -13.34 -8.79
CA PRO A 18 -0.79 -12.95 -10.16
C PRO A 18 -1.36 -11.58 -10.56
N GLY A 19 -2.44 -11.15 -9.90
CA GLY A 19 -3.07 -9.84 -10.13
C GLY A 19 -2.14 -8.64 -9.92
N ARG A 20 -1.01 -8.77 -9.21
CA ARG A 20 -0.08 -7.65 -8.98
C ARG A 20 0.63 -7.15 -10.24
N TYR A 21 0.65 -7.94 -11.32
CA TYR A 21 1.36 -7.60 -12.56
C TYR A 21 0.43 -7.11 -13.69
N VAL A 22 -0.90 -7.18 -13.49
CA VAL A 22 -1.86 -7.06 -14.60
C VAL A 22 -2.25 -5.62 -14.92
N GLY A 23 -2.30 -4.72 -13.94
CA GLY A 23 -2.88 -3.39 -14.11
C GLY A 23 -4.42 -3.46 -14.19
N ASN A 24 -5.03 -2.67 -15.08
CA ASN A 24 -6.50 -2.64 -15.31
C ASN A 24 -7.34 -2.14 -14.11
N GLU A 25 -6.68 -1.45 -13.17
CA GLU A 25 -7.30 -0.89 -11.98
C GLU A 25 -8.31 0.21 -12.30
N PHE A 26 -9.27 0.45 -11.40
CA PHE A 26 -10.13 1.62 -11.58
C PHE A 26 -9.30 2.89 -11.52
N ASN A 27 -9.70 3.87 -12.32
CA ASN A 27 -9.08 5.19 -12.40
C ASN A 27 -7.60 5.16 -12.82
N ILE A 28 -7.11 4.05 -13.39
CA ILE A 28 -5.81 4.02 -14.05
C ILE A 28 -5.79 5.03 -15.21
N ILE A 29 -4.69 5.77 -15.35
CA ILE A 29 -4.54 6.82 -16.37
C ILE A 29 -3.52 6.32 -17.38
N VAL A 30 -3.96 6.16 -18.63
CA VAL A 30 -3.09 5.79 -19.73
C VAL A 30 -3.09 6.91 -20.75
N LYS A 31 -1.91 7.48 -21.04
CA LYS A 31 -1.73 8.53 -22.04
C LYS A 31 -0.86 8.05 -23.21
N PRO A 32 -1.42 7.39 -24.24
CA PRO A 32 -0.64 6.88 -25.37
C PRO A 32 0.12 7.98 -26.13
N SER A 33 -0.44 9.19 -26.20
CA SER A 33 0.11 10.35 -26.91
C SER A 33 1.12 11.18 -26.12
N ALA A 34 1.43 10.81 -24.88
CA ALA A 34 2.40 11.55 -24.06
C ALA A 34 3.80 11.54 -24.72
N LYS A 35 4.40 12.73 -24.75
CA LYS A 35 5.72 12.97 -25.37
C LYS A 35 6.87 12.70 -24.42
N PHE A 36 6.59 12.75 -23.12
CA PHE A 36 7.57 12.58 -22.06
C PHE A 36 7.03 11.60 -21.02
N ARG A 37 7.83 10.62 -20.61
CA ARG A 37 7.38 9.55 -19.70
C ARG A 37 8.30 9.40 -18.51
N ILE A 38 7.70 9.32 -17.33
CA ILE A 38 8.37 8.97 -16.09
C ILE A 38 7.85 7.64 -15.55
N ALA A 39 8.78 6.75 -15.19
CA ALA A 39 8.49 5.58 -14.40
C ALA A 39 8.61 5.94 -12.91
N LEU A 40 7.49 5.97 -12.20
CA LEU A 40 7.47 6.05 -10.74
C LEU A 40 7.70 4.63 -10.21
N CYS A 41 8.83 4.41 -9.57
CA CYS A 41 9.29 3.12 -9.09
C CYS A 41 9.17 3.04 -7.56
N PHE A 42 8.42 2.06 -7.08
CA PHE A 42 8.40 1.69 -5.66
C PHE A 42 9.29 0.45 -5.45
N PRO A 43 10.36 0.52 -4.64
CA PRO A 43 11.35 -0.54 -4.50
C PRO A 43 10.89 -1.70 -3.58
N ASP A 44 9.64 -2.11 -3.71
CA ASP A 44 9.01 -3.25 -3.04
C ASP A 44 7.85 -3.77 -3.90
N VAL A 45 7.19 -4.83 -3.44
CA VAL A 45 6.02 -5.40 -4.11
C VAL A 45 4.84 -4.42 -4.16
N TYR A 46 3.99 -4.63 -5.15
CA TYR A 46 2.80 -3.82 -5.46
C TYR A 46 1.92 -3.52 -4.24
N GLU A 47 1.63 -4.51 -3.39
CA GLU A 47 0.72 -4.39 -2.25
C GLU A 47 1.23 -3.40 -1.20
N ILE A 48 2.55 -3.31 -1.05
CA ILE A 48 3.20 -2.34 -0.18
C ILE A 48 3.18 -0.97 -0.84
N GLY A 49 3.63 -0.89 -2.10
CA GLY A 49 3.77 0.40 -2.78
C GLY A 49 2.44 1.12 -3.06
N MET A 50 1.35 0.38 -3.37
CA MET A 50 0.01 0.96 -3.53
C MET A 50 -0.59 1.54 -2.24
N SER A 51 -0.05 1.13 -1.09
CA SER A 51 -0.45 1.66 0.21
C SER A 51 0.19 3.02 0.53
N TYR A 52 1.07 3.55 -0.33
CA TYR A 52 1.78 4.80 -0.08
C TYR A 52 1.12 6.01 -0.76
N ILE A 53 0.63 6.96 0.04
CA ILE A 53 -0.08 8.16 -0.44
C ILE A 53 0.80 9.10 -1.27
N GLY A 54 2.08 9.29 -0.89
CA GLY A 54 2.97 10.19 -1.62
C GLY A 54 3.16 9.77 -3.08
N PHE A 55 3.14 8.46 -3.33
CA PHE A 55 3.16 7.92 -4.69
C PHE A 55 1.92 8.30 -5.50
N LYS A 56 0.73 8.26 -4.87
CA LYS A 56 -0.56 8.63 -5.49
C LYS A 56 -0.63 10.12 -5.81
N ILE A 57 -0.13 10.97 -4.91
CA ILE A 57 -0.03 12.43 -5.11
C ILE A 57 0.86 12.73 -6.32
N LEU A 58 2.07 12.18 -6.36
CA LEU A 58 3.00 12.42 -7.48
C LEU A 58 2.48 11.86 -8.81
N TYR A 59 1.85 10.69 -8.79
CA TYR A 59 1.20 10.11 -9.97
C TYR A 59 0.08 11.00 -10.49
N ASN A 60 -0.76 11.56 -9.60
CA ASN A 60 -1.83 12.50 -9.95
C ASN A 60 -1.25 13.77 -10.60
N ILE A 61 -0.32 14.43 -9.92
CA ILE A 61 0.28 15.69 -10.37
C ILE A 61 0.91 15.56 -11.75
N VAL A 62 1.73 14.53 -11.98
CA VAL A 62 2.36 14.35 -13.30
C VAL A 62 1.33 14.01 -14.37
N ASN A 63 0.32 13.20 -14.04
CA ASN A 63 -0.74 12.87 -15.00
C ASN A 63 -1.76 13.99 -15.23
N GLN A 64 -1.69 15.12 -14.53
CA GLN A 64 -2.40 16.35 -14.92
C GLN A 64 -1.64 17.13 -16.01
N ILE A 65 -0.33 16.94 -16.17
CA ILE A 65 0.48 17.62 -17.19
C ILE A 65 0.13 17.05 -18.58
N PRO A 66 -0.38 17.85 -19.55
CA PRO A 66 -0.89 17.31 -20.81
C PRO A 66 0.13 16.52 -21.64
N TRP A 67 1.40 16.93 -21.63
CA TRP A 67 2.46 16.33 -22.44
C TRP A 67 3.23 15.20 -21.73
N ALA A 68 2.99 14.97 -20.43
CA ALA A 68 3.69 13.97 -19.63
C ALA A 68 2.78 12.80 -19.21
N SER A 69 3.38 11.62 -19.02
CA SER A 69 2.76 10.44 -18.44
C SER A 69 3.60 9.89 -17.30
N ALA A 70 2.98 9.70 -16.13
CA ALA A 70 3.56 8.92 -15.04
C ALA A 70 3.01 7.50 -15.07
N GLU A 71 3.90 6.52 -15.02
CA GLU A 71 3.56 5.09 -15.00
C GLU A 71 4.21 4.41 -13.80
N ARG A 72 3.52 3.46 -13.17
CA ARG A 72 3.92 2.82 -11.92
C ARG A 72 4.67 1.53 -12.19
N VAL A 73 5.75 1.33 -11.44
CA VAL A 73 6.61 0.15 -11.52
C VAL A 73 6.94 -0.33 -10.10
N TYR A 74 6.90 -1.63 -9.87
CA TYR A 74 7.14 -2.26 -8.57
C TYR A 74 8.22 -3.33 -8.70
N ALA A 75 8.89 -3.66 -7.60
CA ALA A 75 9.83 -4.77 -7.60
C ALA A 75 9.06 -6.09 -7.79
N PRO A 76 9.43 -6.93 -8.77
CA PRO A 76 8.82 -8.25 -8.90
C PRO A 76 9.27 -9.13 -7.74
N TRP A 77 8.39 -10.03 -7.30
CA TRP A 77 8.77 -11.03 -6.31
C TRP A 77 9.80 -12.01 -6.88
N VAL A 78 10.44 -12.79 -6.01
CA VAL A 78 11.62 -13.59 -6.36
C VAL A 78 11.36 -14.65 -7.44
N ASP A 79 10.14 -15.20 -7.49
CA ASP A 79 9.66 -16.14 -8.51
C ASP A 79 9.47 -15.45 -9.87
N ALA A 80 8.74 -14.33 -9.91
CA ALA A 80 8.59 -13.54 -11.13
C ALA A 80 9.95 -13.08 -11.67
N GLU A 81 10.84 -12.60 -10.80
CA GLU A 81 12.19 -12.18 -11.21
C GLU A 81 12.95 -13.32 -11.90
N GLU A 82 12.88 -14.54 -11.36
CA GLU A 82 13.55 -15.71 -11.95
C GLU A 82 13.02 -16.01 -13.36
N ILE A 83 11.69 -15.99 -13.54
CA ILE A 83 11.08 -16.18 -14.86
C ILE A 83 11.47 -15.04 -15.80
N MET A 84 11.44 -13.80 -15.34
CA MET A 84 11.80 -12.63 -16.15
C MET A 84 13.23 -12.73 -16.66
N ARG A 85 14.18 -13.09 -15.79
CA ARG A 85 15.59 -13.29 -16.17
C ARG A 85 15.75 -14.46 -17.14
N LYS A 86 15.09 -15.59 -16.90
CA LYS A 86 15.14 -16.78 -17.77
C LYS A 86 14.59 -16.51 -19.17
N GLU A 87 13.49 -15.78 -19.28
CA GLU A 87 12.77 -15.53 -20.54
C GLU A 87 13.20 -14.22 -21.25
N GLY A 88 14.10 -13.47 -20.64
CA GLY A 88 14.58 -12.16 -21.12
C GLY A 88 13.51 -11.07 -21.12
N ILE A 89 12.63 -11.08 -20.11
CA ILE A 89 11.59 -10.06 -19.90
C ILE A 89 12.17 -8.93 -19.04
N LEU A 90 12.23 -7.73 -19.59
CA LEU A 90 12.66 -6.54 -18.84
C LEU A 90 11.57 -6.07 -17.88
N LEU A 91 11.96 -5.46 -16.76
CA LEU A 91 11.03 -4.83 -15.82
C LEU A 91 10.23 -3.71 -16.49
N PHE A 92 8.91 -3.74 -16.30
CA PHE A 92 7.94 -2.94 -17.04
C PHE A 92 6.91 -2.22 -16.15
N SER A 93 6.27 -1.17 -16.69
CA SER A 93 5.19 -0.42 -16.03
C SER A 93 3.84 -1.12 -16.04
N LEU A 94 2.96 -0.81 -15.09
CA LEU A 94 1.62 -1.39 -15.03
C LEU A 94 0.70 -0.86 -16.13
N GLU A 95 0.79 0.43 -16.45
CA GLU A 95 -0.12 1.15 -17.36
C GLU A 95 0.03 0.68 -18.81
N THR A 96 1.26 0.63 -19.32
CA THR A 96 1.51 0.33 -20.74
C THR A 96 2.43 -0.86 -20.98
N LYS A 97 2.90 -1.53 -19.91
CA LYS A 97 3.90 -2.60 -19.98
C LYS A 97 5.19 -2.14 -20.65
N ARG A 98 5.53 -0.85 -20.52
CA ARG A 98 6.75 -0.27 -21.09
C ARG A 98 7.95 -0.66 -20.22
N PRO A 99 9.04 -1.20 -20.80
CA PRO A 99 10.28 -1.45 -20.07
C PRO A 99 10.94 -0.18 -19.53
N LEU A 100 11.58 -0.27 -18.36
CA LEU A 100 12.21 0.87 -17.66
C LEU A 100 13.21 1.65 -18.51
N LYS A 101 14.07 0.97 -19.27
CA LYS A 101 15.09 1.61 -20.12
C LYS A 101 14.53 2.54 -21.21
N PHE A 102 13.24 2.49 -21.49
CA PHE A 102 12.61 3.32 -22.50
C PHE A 102 11.89 4.55 -21.94
N PHE A 103 11.98 4.83 -20.65
CA PHE A 103 11.44 6.06 -20.06
C PHE A 103 12.42 7.22 -20.22
N ASP A 104 11.94 8.46 -20.10
CA ASP A 104 12.82 9.63 -20.03
C ASP A 104 13.43 9.78 -18.64
N ILE A 105 12.62 9.46 -17.62
CA ILE A 105 12.98 9.52 -16.20
C ILE A 105 12.57 8.20 -15.53
N VAL A 106 13.45 7.68 -14.68
CA VAL A 106 13.12 6.60 -13.73
C VAL A 106 13.26 7.16 -12.32
N GLY A 107 12.14 7.33 -11.62
CA GLY A 107 12.09 7.95 -10.30
C GLY A 107 11.82 6.95 -9.18
N PHE A 108 12.74 6.84 -8.22
CA PHE A 108 12.57 5.97 -7.05
C PHE A 108 12.14 6.74 -5.80
N THR A 109 11.33 6.10 -4.97
CA THR A 109 11.06 6.59 -3.62
C THR A 109 11.88 5.83 -2.57
N LEU A 110 12.67 6.56 -1.79
CA LEU A 110 13.48 6.08 -0.69
C LEU A 110 12.67 6.21 0.61
N GLN A 111 11.83 5.21 0.87
CA GLN A 111 11.00 5.16 2.09
C GLN A 111 11.79 4.74 3.33
N TYR A 112 12.67 3.75 3.18
CA TYR A 112 13.55 3.24 4.23
C TYR A 112 14.79 2.60 3.59
N GLU A 113 15.86 2.40 4.36
CA GLU A 113 17.18 2.06 3.81
C GLU A 113 17.30 0.62 3.32
N LEU A 114 16.52 -0.31 3.88
CA LEU A 114 16.49 -1.73 3.47
C LEU A 114 15.92 -1.95 2.05
N HIS A 115 15.49 -0.90 1.35
CA HIS A 115 15.09 -0.94 -0.06
C HIS A 115 16.25 -0.77 -1.05
N TYR A 116 17.45 -0.39 -0.60
CA TYR A 116 18.53 0.01 -1.51
C TYR A 116 18.94 -1.09 -2.50
N THR A 117 19.01 -2.34 -2.06
CA THR A 117 19.29 -3.49 -2.94
C THR A 117 18.19 -3.75 -3.97
N ASN A 118 16.92 -3.52 -3.60
CA ASN A 118 15.80 -3.62 -4.54
C ASN A 118 15.89 -2.57 -5.67
N ILE A 119 16.40 -1.37 -5.39
CA ILE A 119 16.60 -0.34 -6.41
C ILE A 119 17.62 -0.81 -7.45
N LEU A 120 18.76 -1.36 -7.00
CA LEU A 120 19.77 -1.93 -7.89
C LEU A 120 19.19 -3.09 -8.72
N ASN A 121 18.42 -3.96 -8.09
CA ASN A 121 17.76 -5.09 -8.76
C ASN A 121 16.77 -4.60 -9.85
N MET A 122 16.00 -3.55 -9.56
CA MET A 122 15.06 -2.97 -10.52
C MET A 122 15.75 -2.28 -11.69
N LEU A 123 16.87 -1.57 -11.45
CA LEU A 123 17.67 -0.96 -12.52
C LEU A 123 18.22 -2.04 -13.46
N ASP A 124 18.87 -3.07 -12.89
CA ASP A 124 19.42 -4.22 -13.63
C ASP A 124 18.35 -4.93 -14.46
N LEU A 125 17.24 -5.34 -13.82
CA LEU A 125 16.14 -6.04 -14.49
C LEU A 125 15.41 -5.15 -15.51
N GLY A 126 15.42 -3.83 -15.30
CA GLY A 126 14.88 -2.83 -16.20
C GLY A 126 15.74 -2.53 -17.42
N GLY A 127 16.97 -3.04 -17.46
CA GLY A 127 17.95 -2.77 -18.50
C GLY A 127 18.52 -1.35 -18.42
N VAL A 128 18.57 -0.75 -17.23
CA VAL A 128 19.15 0.58 -16.96
C VAL A 128 20.51 0.37 -16.28
N PRO A 129 21.60 1.01 -16.73
CA PRO A 129 22.90 0.91 -16.06
C PRO A 129 22.81 1.29 -14.57
N ILE A 130 23.37 0.43 -13.72
CA ILE A 130 23.30 0.56 -12.25
C ILE A 130 24.00 1.82 -11.77
N PHE A 131 25.23 2.04 -12.21
CA PHE A 131 25.99 3.22 -11.80
C PHE A 131 25.62 4.42 -12.67
N SER A 132 25.47 5.57 -12.02
CA SER A 132 25.18 6.84 -12.71
C SER A 132 26.25 7.20 -13.75
N LYS A 133 27.53 6.94 -13.44
CA LYS A 133 28.66 7.21 -14.34
C LYS A 133 28.64 6.39 -15.65
N ASP A 134 27.92 5.26 -15.68
CA ASP A 134 27.88 4.36 -16.83
C ASP A 134 26.71 4.67 -17.77
N ARG A 135 25.86 5.66 -17.44
CA ARG A 135 24.69 6.05 -18.24
C ARG A 135 25.07 6.99 -19.37
N THR A 136 24.50 6.73 -20.53
CA THR A 136 24.64 7.50 -21.77
C THR A 136 23.44 8.42 -21.99
N GLU A 137 23.46 9.28 -23.02
CA GLU A 137 22.33 10.16 -23.38
C GLU A 137 21.03 9.42 -23.70
N GLU A 138 21.13 8.15 -24.15
CA GLU A 138 19.99 7.29 -24.47
C GLU A 138 19.32 6.67 -23.22
N ASP A 139 20.04 6.62 -22.09
CA ASP A 139 19.54 6.03 -20.85
C ASP A 139 18.64 7.03 -20.09
N PRO A 140 17.59 6.56 -19.37
CA PRO A 140 16.73 7.41 -18.56
C PRO A 140 17.54 8.13 -17.47
N ILE A 141 17.19 9.39 -17.16
CA ILE A 141 17.73 10.06 -15.98
C ILE A 141 17.10 9.39 -14.75
N VAL A 142 17.94 8.85 -13.87
CA VAL A 142 17.50 8.18 -12.64
C VAL A 142 17.46 9.17 -11.50
N ILE A 143 16.27 9.42 -10.97
CA ILE A 143 16.05 10.31 -9.84
C ILE A 143 15.60 9.55 -8.59
N ALA A 144 15.84 10.11 -7.41
CA ALA A 144 15.30 9.57 -6.16
C ALA A 144 14.81 10.67 -5.21
N GLY A 145 13.78 10.38 -4.43
CA GLY A 145 13.28 11.27 -3.38
C GLY A 145 12.72 10.48 -2.20
N GLY A 146 11.99 11.11 -1.29
CA GLY A 146 11.40 10.46 -0.11
C GLY A 146 12.17 10.70 1.19
N PRO A 147 11.66 10.21 2.33
CA PRO A 147 12.13 10.61 3.66
C PRO A 147 13.61 10.30 3.94
N VAL A 148 14.11 9.13 3.54
CA VAL A 148 15.51 8.77 3.84
C VAL A 148 16.52 9.38 2.86
N ALA A 149 16.06 10.09 1.82
CA ALA A 149 16.94 10.91 0.98
C ALA A 149 17.58 12.08 1.77
N CYS A 150 17.17 12.31 3.02
CA CYS A 150 17.86 13.23 3.93
C CYS A 150 19.33 12.84 4.23
N ASN A 151 19.72 11.58 3.98
CA ASN A 151 21.10 11.18 3.77
C ASN A 151 21.24 10.49 2.39
N PRO A 152 21.60 11.22 1.32
CA PRO A 152 21.64 10.67 -0.03
C PRO A 152 22.93 9.88 -0.34
N GLU A 153 24.00 10.07 0.45
CA GLU A 153 25.34 9.56 0.12
C GLU A 153 25.45 8.04 -0.07
N PRO A 154 24.76 7.19 0.72
CA PRO A 154 24.79 5.74 0.50
C PRO A 154 24.37 5.33 -0.92
N MET A 155 23.48 6.09 -1.56
CA MET A 155 22.93 5.81 -2.89
C MET A 155 23.54 6.69 -4.00
N SER A 156 24.49 7.55 -3.67
CA SER A 156 25.05 8.56 -4.58
C SER A 156 25.72 8.01 -5.84
N ALA A 157 26.26 6.78 -5.79
CA ALA A 157 26.85 6.14 -6.97
C ALA A 157 25.82 5.69 -8.03
N PHE A 158 24.55 5.57 -7.65
CA PHE A 158 23.50 4.95 -8.45
C PHE A 158 22.43 5.94 -8.94
N ILE A 159 22.32 7.12 -8.33
CA ILE A 159 21.26 8.10 -8.61
C ILE A 159 21.86 9.33 -9.29
N ASP A 160 21.25 9.79 -10.39
CA ASP A 160 21.70 10.97 -11.13
C ASP A 160 21.33 12.26 -10.38
N ALA A 161 20.11 12.34 -9.85
CA ALA A 161 19.66 13.49 -9.05
C ALA A 161 18.72 13.07 -7.90
N PHE A 162 18.94 13.65 -6.72
CA PHE A 162 18.03 13.56 -5.59
C PHE A 162 17.10 14.77 -5.55
N LEU A 163 15.81 14.53 -5.39
CA LEU A 163 14.78 15.54 -5.17
C LEU A 163 14.39 15.51 -3.68
N LEU A 164 14.86 16.51 -2.94
CA LEU A 164 14.81 16.56 -1.49
C LEU A 164 13.61 17.40 -1.02
N GLY A 165 12.80 16.82 -0.12
CA GLY A 165 11.67 17.49 0.51
C GLY A 165 10.33 17.22 -0.18
N ASP A 166 9.45 18.22 -0.19
CA ASP A 166 8.12 18.10 -0.81
C ASP A 166 8.26 18.02 -2.35
N GLY A 167 7.54 17.10 -2.99
CA GLY A 167 7.72 16.79 -4.41
C GLY A 167 6.68 17.46 -5.33
N GLU A 168 5.62 18.02 -4.76
CA GLU A 168 4.40 18.45 -5.45
C GLU A 168 4.65 19.56 -6.49
N ASN A 169 5.54 20.50 -6.20
CA ASN A 169 6.00 21.52 -7.14
C ASN A 169 7.39 21.21 -7.71
N LEU A 170 8.25 20.51 -6.97
CA LEU A 170 9.62 20.21 -7.38
C LEU A 170 9.68 19.22 -8.54
N LEU A 171 8.92 18.13 -8.49
CA LEU A 171 8.93 17.13 -9.55
C LEU A 171 8.42 17.73 -10.88
N PRO A 172 7.27 18.42 -10.96
CA PRO A 172 6.84 19.09 -12.19
C PRO A 172 7.88 20.06 -12.75
N ALA A 173 8.48 20.91 -11.90
CA ALA A 173 9.50 21.86 -12.33
C ALA A 173 10.75 21.15 -12.89
N PHE A 174 11.16 20.05 -12.26
CA PHE A 174 12.26 19.22 -12.75
C PHE A 174 11.93 18.57 -14.10
N LEU A 175 10.72 18.01 -14.25
CA LEU A 175 10.28 17.39 -15.51
C LEU A 175 10.20 18.41 -16.64
N GLU A 176 9.66 19.60 -16.38
CA GLU A 176 9.57 20.69 -17.35
C GLU A 176 10.95 21.15 -17.82
N LEU A 177 11.90 21.33 -16.89
CA LEU A 177 13.29 21.67 -17.21
C LEU A 177 13.92 20.61 -18.10
N VAL A 178 13.82 19.33 -17.74
CA VAL A 178 14.40 18.23 -18.53
C VAL A 178 13.75 18.14 -19.91
N TYR A 179 12.42 18.25 -19.99
CA TYR A 179 11.68 18.19 -21.25
C TYR A 179 12.08 19.30 -22.21
N ASN A 180 12.14 20.55 -21.73
CA ASN A 180 12.50 21.70 -22.55
C ASN A 180 13.97 21.62 -23.01
N MET A 181 14.90 21.31 -22.11
CA MET A 181 16.32 21.22 -22.46
C MET A 181 16.63 20.05 -23.40
N LYS A 182 15.98 18.88 -23.22
CA LYS A 182 16.11 17.77 -24.18
C LYS A 182 15.61 18.17 -25.57
N LYS A 183 14.51 18.92 -25.65
CA LYS A 183 13.97 19.44 -26.92
C LYS A 183 14.94 20.40 -27.62
N GLU A 184 15.74 21.12 -26.84
CA GLU A 184 16.80 22.02 -27.33
C GLU A 184 18.12 21.29 -27.66
N GLY A 185 18.20 19.97 -27.43
CA GLY A 185 19.39 19.16 -27.70
C GLY A 185 20.48 19.28 -26.62
N ALA A 186 20.14 19.75 -25.42
CA ALA A 186 21.07 19.82 -24.30
C ALA A 186 21.50 18.41 -23.85
N LYS A 187 22.76 18.29 -23.40
CA LYS A 187 23.30 17.04 -22.90
C LYS A 187 22.87 16.77 -21.46
N ARG A 188 22.90 15.51 -21.04
CA ARG A 188 22.56 15.08 -19.67
C ARG A 188 23.24 15.91 -18.59
N ASP A 189 24.55 16.12 -18.69
CA ASP A 189 25.30 16.87 -17.68
C ASP A 189 24.89 18.35 -17.62
N GLU A 190 24.53 18.96 -18.74
CA GLU A 190 24.04 20.34 -18.79
C GLU A 190 22.66 20.45 -18.13
N ILE A 191 21.78 19.48 -18.38
CA ILE A 191 20.45 19.37 -17.76
C ILE A 191 20.60 19.24 -16.24
N LEU A 192 21.42 18.28 -15.78
CA LEU A 192 21.62 18.01 -14.36
C LEU A 192 22.26 19.21 -13.65
N LEU A 193 23.25 19.86 -14.28
CA LEU A 193 23.91 21.02 -13.70
C LEU A 193 22.95 22.21 -13.59
N THR A 194 22.13 22.44 -14.62
CA THR A 194 21.11 23.49 -14.61
C THR A 194 20.08 23.22 -13.51
N ALA A 195 19.56 21.99 -13.41
CA ALA A 195 18.62 21.62 -12.36
C ALA A 195 19.20 21.84 -10.96
N ALA A 196 20.45 21.44 -10.71
CA ALA A 196 21.13 21.63 -9.42
C ALA A 196 21.39 23.11 -9.08
N LYS A 197 21.54 23.98 -10.08
CA LYS A 197 21.73 25.43 -9.90
C LYS A 197 20.43 26.17 -9.63
N THR A 198 19.35 25.82 -10.35
CA THR A 198 18.14 26.64 -10.41
C THR A 198 16.99 26.12 -9.56
N LEU A 199 16.94 24.82 -9.26
CA LEU A 199 15.85 24.21 -8.51
C LEU A 199 16.28 23.89 -7.07
N GLN A 200 15.65 24.57 -6.10
CA GLN A 200 15.84 24.24 -4.69
C GLN A 200 15.39 22.79 -4.43
N GLY A 201 16.20 22.03 -3.69
CA GLY A 201 15.94 20.63 -3.37
C GLY A 201 16.58 19.64 -4.36
N VAL A 202 17.20 20.09 -5.45
CA VAL A 202 17.92 19.20 -6.36
C VAL A 202 19.38 19.05 -5.92
N TYR A 203 19.76 17.83 -5.56
CA TYR A 203 21.14 17.44 -5.29
C TYR A 203 21.65 16.47 -6.35
N VAL A 204 22.72 16.83 -7.07
CA VAL A 204 23.35 15.98 -8.10
C VAL A 204 24.70 15.51 -7.58
N PRO A 205 24.87 14.24 -7.15
CA PRO A 205 26.08 13.80 -6.46
C PRO A 205 27.37 13.95 -7.26
N LYS A 206 27.29 13.81 -8.59
CA LYS A 206 28.43 13.95 -9.51
C LYS A 206 29.13 15.30 -9.40
N PHE A 207 28.44 16.35 -8.93
CA PHE A 207 29.00 17.70 -8.82
C PHE A 207 29.50 18.06 -7.41
N TYR A 208 29.55 17.09 -6.50
CA TYR A 208 30.04 17.25 -5.14
C TYR A 208 31.01 16.11 -4.79
N GLU A 209 32.17 16.46 -4.27
CA GLU A 209 33.25 15.52 -3.94
C GLU A 209 33.46 15.44 -2.42
N PRO A 210 33.34 14.26 -1.80
CA PRO A 210 33.61 14.10 -0.37
C PRO A 210 35.11 14.25 -0.09
N VAL A 211 35.44 15.01 0.95
CA VAL A 211 36.82 15.24 1.38
C VAL A 211 37.12 14.31 2.55
N TYR A 212 38.11 13.44 2.37
CA TYR A 212 38.57 12.50 3.39
C TYR A 212 39.98 12.88 3.88
N ASP A 213 40.21 12.67 5.17
CA ASP A 213 41.51 12.80 5.83
C ASP A 213 41.68 11.62 6.80
N ASP A 214 42.75 10.86 6.61
CA ASP A 214 43.01 9.58 7.30
C ASP A 214 41.78 8.65 7.34
N GLY A 215 41.12 8.52 6.19
CA GLY A 215 39.92 7.70 6.03
C GLY A 215 38.63 8.28 6.64
N LYS A 216 38.69 9.37 7.42
CA LYS A 216 37.53 10.04 8.03
C LYS A 216 36.98 11.15 7.13
N LEU A 217 35.66 11.26 7.04
CA LEU A 217 35.01 12.34 6.30
C LEU A 217 35.24 13.68 7.01
N LYS A 218 35.70 14.70 6.26
CA LYS A 218 35.94 16.07 6.74
C LYS A 218 35.02 17.12 6.12
N GLY A 219 34.31 16.78 5.03
CA GLY A 219 33.42 17.72 4.39
C GLY A 219 33.03 17.30 2.98
N MET A 220 32.36 18.23 2.31
CA MET A 220 31.93 18.09 0.92
C MET A 220 32.38 19.32 0.14
N LYS A 221 33.05 19.10 -1.00
CA LYS A 221 33.51 20.14 -1.91
C LYS A 221 32.58 20.21 -3.12
N LYS A 222 32.05 21.39 -3.45
CA LYS A 222 31.33 21.61 -4.71
C LYS A 222 32.32 21.77 -5.87
N LEU A 223 31.98 21.22 -7.03
CA LEU A 223 32.84 21.28 -8.23
C LEU A 223 32.60 22.54 -9.08
N PHE A 224 31.49 23.24 -8.85
CA PHE A 224 31.14 24.50 -9.51
C PHE A 224 30.73 25.55 -8.47
N ASP A 225 31.16 26.80 -8.65
CA ASP A 225 30.98 27.87 -7.67
C ASP A 225 29.52 28.27 -7.48
N GLU A 226 28.69 28.12 -8.50
CA GLU A 226 27.28 28.49 -8.48
C GLU A 226 26.42 27.45 -7.75
N LEU A 227 26.96 26.29 -7.40
CA LEU A 227 26.21 25.25 -6.71
C LEU A 227 25.98 25.59 -5.23
N PRO A 228 24.79 25.25 -4.68
CA PRO A 228 24.46 25.49 -3.28
C PRO A 228 25.23 24.56 -2.35
N LEU A 229 25.76 25.11 -1.26
CA LEU A 229 26.31 24.33 -0.15
C LEU A 229 25.98 25.07 1.16
N PRO A 230 25.05 24.56 2.00
CA PRO A 230 24.34 23.30 1.85
C PRO A 230 23.23 23.34 0.78
N VAL A 231 22.88 22.18 0.25
CA VAL A 231 21.68 21.99 -0.59
C VAL A 231 20.45 22.03 0.32
N LYS A 232 19.58 23.00 0.11
CA LYS A 232 18.35 23.14 0.89
C LYS A 232 17.23 22.32 0.26
N ARG A 233 16.48 21.57 1.06
CA ARG A 233 15.30 20.86 0.56
C ARG A 233 14.21 21.81 0.06
N ASN A 234 13.31 21.30 -0.77
CA ASN A 234 12.08 21.97 -1.15
C ASN A 234 10.99 21.77 -0.09
N VAL A 235 10.19 22.81 0.15
CA VAL A 235 9.05 22.77 1.09
C VAL A 235 7.91 23.56 0.46
N ILE A 236 6.74 22.95 0.34
CA ILE A 236 5.54 23.69 -0.08
C ILE A 236 4.96 24.45 1.12
N PRO A 237 4.55 25.72 0.95
CA PRO A 237 4.01 26.50 2.07
C PRO A 237 2.66 25.97 2.56
N GLU A 238 1.86 25.42 1.64
CA GLU A 238 0.51 24.93 1.90
C GLU A 238 0.24 23.61 1.16
N LEU A 239 -0.55 22.74 1.78
CA LEU A 239 -1.00 21.47 1.21
C LEU A 239 -2.33 21.69 0.47
N LYS A 240 -2.25 22.02 -0.82
CA LYS A 240 -3.43 22.44 -1.57
C LYS A 240 -4.26 21.27 -2.10
N PRO A 241 -5.59 21.43 -2.29
CA PRO A 241 -6.47 20.38 -2.79
C PRO A 241 -6.04 19.79 -4.14
N GLU A 242 -5.51 20.60 -5.07
CA GLU A 242 -5.16 20.16 -6.43
C GLU A 242 -4.07 19.07 -6.48
N TYR A 243 -3.29 18.93 -5.41
CA TYR A 243 -2.26 17.89 -5.30
C TYR A 243 -2.85 16.49 -5.12
N TYR A 244 -4.04 16.39 -4.53
CA TYR A 244 -4.67 15.12 -4.19
C TYR A 244 -5.58 14.64 -5.32
N PRO A 245 -5.56 13.34 -5.66
CA PRO A 245 -6.42 12.80 -6.71
C PRO A 245 -7.88 12.72 -6.26
N GLU A 246 -8.79 13.33 -7.03
CA GLU A 246 -10.24 13.12 -6.90
C GLU A 246 -10.66 11.69 -7.27
N LYS A 247 -9.93 11.08 -8.21
CA LYS A 247 -10.13 9.71 -8.71
C LYS A 247 -8.87 8.89 -8.49
N PRO A 248 -8.51 8.55 -7.24
CA PRO A 248 -7.31 7.76 -6.99
C PRO A 248 -7.45 6.38 -7.62
N VAL A 249 -6.31 5.81 -8.04
CA VAL A 249 -6.27 4.44 -8.56
C VAL A 249 -6.71 3.46 -7.47
N VAL A 250 -7.63 2.57 -7.81
CA VAL A 250 -8.17 1.57 -6.89
C VAL A 250 -7.70 0.17 -7.30
N PRO A 251 -6.89 -0.51 -6.47
CA PRO A 251 -6.38 -1.85 -6.73
C PRO A 251 -7.48 -2.86 -7.09
N LEU A 252 -7.17 -3.79 -8.00
CA LEU A 252 -8.03 -4.95 -8.24
C LEU A 252 -7.80 -6.10 -7.25
N ILE A 253 -6.68 -6.08 -6.51
CA ILE A 253 -6.34 -7.07 -5.48
C ILE A 253 -6.23 -6.40 -4.12
N GLU A 254 -6.35 -7.19 -3.06
CA GLU A 254 -6.05 -6.73 -1.70
C GLU A 254 -4.63 -6.15 -1.57
N VAL A 255 -4.53 -4.95 -0.98
CA VAL A 255 -3.26 -4.31 -0.61
C VAL A 255 -3.19 -4.10 0.91
N VAL A 256 -2.00 -3.83 1.45
CA VAL A 256 -1.78 -3.78 2.92
C VAL A 256 -2.63 -2.73 3.63
N HIS A 257 -2.83 -1.56 3.01
CA HIS A 257 -3.76 -0.53 3.47
C HIS A 257 -4.75 -0.17 2.38
N ASP A 258 -5.76 -1.02 2.20
CA ASP A 258 -6.77 -0.90 1.16
C ASP A 258 -7.92 0.04 1.55
N ARG A 259 -7.60 1.33 1.68
CA ARG A 259 -8.50 2.36 2.23
C ARG A 259 -8.23 3.73 1.62
N PHE A 260 -9.21 4.63 1.72
CA PHE A 260 -9.01 6.04 1.40
C PHE A 260 -8.06 6.67 2.43
N GLN A 261 -6.98 7.30 1.97
CA GLN A 261 -5.98 7.96 2.81
C GLN A 261 -6.17 9.48 2.69
N LEU A 262 -6.83 10.08 3.68
CA LEU A 262 -7.07 11.51 3.76
C LEU A 262 -5.91 12.16 4.54
N GLU A 263 -4.92 12.74 3.86
CA GLU A 263 -3.84 13.49 4.54
C GLU A 263 -4.44 14.75 5.14
N ILE A 264 -4.57 14.84 6.46
CA ILE A 264 -5.18 16.00 7.14
C ILE A 264 -4.16 17.08 7.49
N MET A 265 -2.89 16.68 7.67
CA MET A 265 -1.77 17.58 7.90
C MET A 265 -0.43 16.89 7.66
N ARG A 266 0.61 17.68 7.39
CA ARG A 266 2.00 17.23 7.25
C ARG A 266 2.89 17.88 8.30
N GLY A 267 3.83 17.11 8.85
CA GLY A 267 4.74 17.55 9.92
C GLY A 267 4.25 17.22 11.32
N CYS A 268 5.09 17.49 12.32
CA CYS A 268 4.79 17.27 13.74
C CYS A 268 5.60 18.25 14.62
N THR A 269 4.96 18.94 15.57
CA THR A 269 5.62 19.94 16.42
C THR A 269 6.27 19.35 17.67
N GLN A 270 5.92 18.12 18.03
CA GLN A 270 6.18 17.54 19.35
C GLN A 270 7.65 17.26 19.66
N GLY A 271 8.49 17.16 18.63
CA GLY A 271 9.95 17.24 18.81
C GLY A 271 10.56 16.07 19.57
N CYS A 272 10.04 14.86 19.41
CA CYS A 272 10.67 13.66 19.94
C CYS A 272 12.10 13.52 19.37
N ARG A 273 13.09 13.33 20.24
CA ARG A 273 14.53 13.46 19.92
C ARG A 273 15.10 12.36 19.03
N PHE A 274 14.39 11.25 18.90
CA PHE A 274 14.72 10.13 18.01
C PHE A 274 14.01 10.22 16.65
N CYS A 275 12.95 11.02 16.54
CA CYS A 275 12.02 10.92 15.42
C CYS A 275 12.51 11.74 14.21
N ASN A 276 13.05 11.05 13.21
CA ASN A 276 13.48 11.66 11.94
C ASN A 276 12.33 12.41 11.26
N ALA A 277 11.17 11.77 11.07
CA ALA A 277 9.99 12.39 10.47
C ALA A 277 9.54 13.67 11.22
N GLY A 278 9.62 13.67 12.56
CA GLY A 278 9.28 14.82 13.40
C GLY A 278 10.21 16.03 13.23
N MET A 279 11.39 15.84 12.63
CA MET A 279 12.35 16.90 12.32
C MET A 279 12.32 17.29 10.85
N ILE A 280 12.37 16.32 9.92
CA ILE A 280 12.54 16.59 8.50
C ILE A 280 11.28 17.15 7.82
N TYR A 281 10.08 16.92 8.37
CA TYR A 281 8.83 17.42 7.79
C TYR A 281 8.38 18.78 8.31
N ARG A 282 9.07 19.38 9.29
CA ARG A 282 8.71 20.69 9.87
C ARG A 282 8.67 21.80 8.80
N PRO A 283 7.88 22.87 8.94
CA PRO A 283 6.85 23.09 9.97
C PRO A 283 5.60 22.24 9.76
N VAL A 284 4.66 22.27 10.73
CA VAL A 284 3.33 21.65 10.57
C VAL A 284 2.49 22.47 9.59
N ARG A 285 1.80 21.78 8.67
CA ARG A 285 0.88 22.34 7.70
C ARG A 285 -0.45 21.58 7.75
N GLU A 286 -1.45 22.16 8.40
CA GLU A 286 -2.81 21.63 8.47
C GLU A 286 -3.64 22.04 7.25
N ARG A 287 -4.54 21.15 6.80
CA ARG A 287 -5.47 21.42 5.70
C ARG A 287 -6.83 21.91 6.22
N PRO A 288 -7.54 22.78 5.50
CA PRO A 288 -8.89 23.22 5.87
C PRO A 288 -9.91 22.07 5.94
N VAL A 289 -10.88 22.16 6.84
CA VAL A 289 -11.94 21.14 6.98
C VAL A 289 -12.80 21.06 5.72
N ASP A 290 -13.12 22.18 5.08
CA ASP A 290 -13.92 22.21 3.85
C ASP A 290 -13.29 21.40 2.71
N ASP A 291 -11.99 21.58 2.49
CA ASP A 291 -11.23 20.83 1.49
C ASP A 291 -11.27 19.33 1.77
N LEU A 292 -11.11 18.95 3.04
CA LEU A 292 -11.11 17.56 3.49
C LEU A 292 -12.48 16.90 3.33
N ILE A 293 -13.58 17.63 3.61
CA ILE A 293 -14.95 17.13 3.41
C ILE A 293 -15.26 16.98 1.93
N ASN A 294 -14.84 17.93 1.10
CA ASN A 294 -15.04 17.86 -0.35
C ASN A 294 -14.25 16.70 -0.95
N GLU A 295 -12.97 16.54 -0.58
CA GLU A 295 -12.16 15.40 -1.01
C GLU A 295 -12.80 14.07 -0.57
N THR A 296 -13.29 13.99 0.66
CA THR A 296 -13.93 12.76 1.16
C THR A 296 -15.16 12.39 0.33
N LYS A 297 -16.06 13.33 0.04
CA LYS A 297 -17.24 13.07 -0.80
C LYS A 297 -16.82 12.58 -2.19
N THR A 298 -15.97 13.35 -2.86
CA THR A 298 -15.54 13.06 -4.23
C THR A 298 -14.83 11.71 -4.32
N VAL A 299 -13.89 11.42 -3.42
CA VAL A 299 -13.13 10.16 -3.48
C VAL A 299 -14.02 8.97 -3.18
N ILE A 300 -14.89 9.03 -2.17
CA ILE A 300 -15.80 7.92 -1.85
C ILE A 300 -16.71 7.58 -3.02
N GLU A 301 -17.28 8.59 -3.68
CA GLU A 301 -18.13 8.41 -4.86
C GLU A 301 -17.38 7.77 -6.04
N ASN A 302 -16.12 8.17 -6.27
CA ASN A 302 -15.33 7.69 -7.40
C ASN A 302 -14.61 6.35 -7.16
N THR A 303 -14.56 5.85 -5.92
CA THR A 303 -13.76 4.66 -5.56
C THR A 303 -14.57 3.53 -4.94
N GLY A 304 -15.64 3.84 -4.22
CA GLY A 304 -16.38 2.87 -3.44
C GLY A 304 -15.62 2.35 -2.22
N TYR A 305 -14.59 3.05 -1.71
CA TYR A 305 -13.85 2.61 -0.52
C TYR A 305 -14.77 2.36 0.68
N GLU A 306 -14.43 1.32 1.44
CA GLU A 306 -15.15 0.89 2.64
C GLU A 306 -14.49 1.39 3.93
N GLU A 307 -13.23 1.81 3.86
CA GLU A 307 -12.47 2.35 4.98
C GLU A 307 -11.84 3.69 4.57
N MET A 308 -11.82 4.63 5.51
CA MET A 308 -11.15 5.92 5.39
C MET A 308 -10.20 6.13 6.56
N SER A 309 -8.99 6.61 6.29
CA SER A 309 -7.96 6.85 7.28
C SER A 309 -7.55 8.32 7.31
N PHE A 310 -7.55 8.93 8.49
CA PHE A 310 -7.05 10.29 8.69
C PHE A 310 -5.52 10.23 8.88
N VAL A 311 -4.79 10.48 7.79
CA VAL A 311 -3.35 10.28 7.72
C VAL A 311 -2.61 11.54 8.16
N SER A 312 -1.75 11.39 9.16
CA SER A 312 -0.73 12.37 9.54
C SER A 312 0.31 11.71 10.45
N LEU A 313 1.37 12.44 10.83
CA LEU A 313 2.31 11.98 11.86
C LEU A 313 1.70 12.00 13.27
N SER A 314 0.58 12.69 13.47
CA SER A 314 -0.06 12.83 14.78
C SER A 314 -1.52 13.25 14.67
N THR A 315 -2.41 12.33 14.34
CA THR A 315 -3.77 12.69 13.89
C THR A 315 -4.59 13.43 14.95
N SER A 316 -4.40 13.10 16.22
CA SER A 316 -5.09 13.75 17.33
C SER A 316 -4.58 15.16 17.65
N ASP A 317 -3.53 15.63 16.98
CA ASP A 317 -2.98 16.98 17.12
C ASP A 317 -3.53 17.98 16.09
N TYR A 318 -4.30 17.52 15.10
CA TYR A 318 -4.96 18.40 14.12
C TYR A 318 -6.00 19.28 14.82
N SER A 319 -5.83 20.59 14.72
CA SER A 319 -6.55 21.55 15.57
C SER A 319 -8.08 21.54 15.41
N LEU A 320 -8.59 21.18 14.22
CA LEU A 320 -10.02 21.10 13.93
C LEU A 320 -10.55 19.66 13.82
N LEU A 321 -9.90 18.70 14.49
CA LEU A 321 -10.31 17.30 14.42
C LEU A 321 -11.77 17.04 14.86
N PRO A 322 -12.28 17.64 15.96
CA PRO A 322 -13.68 17.46 16.34
C PRO A 322 -14.68 17.90 15.26
N GLU A 323 -14.43 19.04 14.60
CA GLU A 323 -15.26 19.53 13.51
C GLU A 323 -15.21 18.58 12.31
N LEU A 324 -14.01 18.17 11.89
CA LEU A 324 -13.81 17.25 10.78
C LEU A 324 -14.53 15.92 11.01
N MET A 325 -14.48 15.38 12.23
CA MET A 325 -15.19 14.15 12.59
C MET A 325 -16.71 14.35 12.55
N SER A 326 -17.20 15.46 13.13
CA SER A 326 -18.63 15.77 13.16
C SER A 326 -19.20 15.89 11.74
N ARG A 327 -18.53 16.64 10.86
CA ARG A 327 -18.97 16.86 9.47
C ARG A 327 -18.90 15.60 8.60
N ASN A 328 -18.01 14.66 8.91
CA ASN A 328 -17.94 13.36 8.24
C ASN A 328 -18.94 12.32 8.79
N TYR A 329 -19.56 12.56 9.95
CA TYR A 329 -20.34 11.54 10.65
C TYR A 329 -21.51 10.99 9.83
N GLU A 330 -22.33 11.89 9.25
CA GLU A 330 -23.48 11.47 8.44
C GLU A 330 -23.04 10.69 7.20
N LEU A 331 -21.97 11.13 6.53
CA LEU A 331 -21.42 10.43 5.37
C LEU A 331 -20.89 9.04 5.75
N VAL A 332 -20.14 8.94 6.86
CA VAL A 332 -19.62 7.69 7.42
C VAL A 332 -20.76 6.71 7.72
N LYS A 333 -21.85 7.19 8.33
CA LYS A 333 -23.01 6.36 8.68
C LYS A 333 -23.81 5.95 7.44
N GLU A 334 -24.15 6.90 6.58
CA GLU A 334 -24.96 6.67 5.38
C GLU A 334 -24.26 5.72 4.41
N LYS A 335 -22.98 5.97 4.13
CA LYS A 335 -22.17 5.18 3.20
C LYS A 335 -21.49 3.99 3.87
N ARG A 336 -21.72 3.75 5.18
CA ARG A 336 -21.14 2.65 5.96
C ARG A 336 -19.61 2.57 5.79
N ILE A 337 -18.92 3.71 5.94
CA ILE A 337 -17.47 3.80 5.83
C ILE A 337 -16.84 3.57 7.20
N SER A 338 -15.80 2.77 7.29
CA SER A 338 -15.03 2.59 8.52
C SER A 338 -13.97 3.68 8.67
N PRO A 339 -14.08 4.63 9.60
CA PRO A 339 -12.98 5.55 9.90
C PRO A 339 -11.84 4.87 10.67
N SER A 340 -10.61 5.32 10.39
CA SER A 340 -9.37 4.83 10.99
C SER A 340 -8.45 5.98 11.36
N PHE A 341 -7.87 5.92 12.57
CA PHE A 341 -6.95 6.92 13.08
C PHE A 341 -5.55 6.30 13.28
N PRO A 342 -4.67 6.36 12.27
CA PRO A 342 -3.28 6.05 12.47
C PRO A 342 -2.66 7.06 13.45
N SER A 343 -1.77 6.60 14.32
CA SER A 343 -0.92 7.48 15.15
C SER A 343 -1.69 8.37 16.15
N LEU A 344 -2.56 7.77 16.96
CA LEU A 344 -3.24 8.45 18.07
C LEU A 344 -2.32 8.65 19.28
N ARG A 345 -2.37 9.84 19.89
CA ARG A 345 -1.69 10.11 21.15
C ARG A 345 -2.61 9.95 22.33
N PRO A 346 -2.12 9.40 23.46
CA PRO A 346 -2.97 9.22 24.63
C PRO A 346 -3.52 10.53 25.22
N GLN A 347 -2.73 11.61 25.23
CA GLN A 347 -3.10 12.91 25.83
C GLN A 347 -4.38 13.47 25.19
N THR A 348 -4.44 13.43 23.87
CA THR A 348 -5.51 14.00 23.04
C THR A 348 -6.57 12.95 22.67
N TYR A 349 -6.55 11.75 23.26
CA TYR A 349 -7.54 10.71 23.00
C TYR A 349 -8.82 10.99 23.80
N THR A 350 -9.95 11.04 23.10
CA THR A 350 -11.26 11.42 23.67
C THR A 350 -12.31 10.33 23.46
N LYS A 351 -13.42 10.41 24.20
CA LYS A 351 -14.59 9.53 23.99
C LYS A 351 -15.18 9.70 22.59
N GLY A 352 -15.14 10.91 22.03
CA GLY A 352 -15.60 11.19 20.67
C GLY A 352 -14.81 10.40 19.62
N ILE A 353 -13.47 10.37 19.74
CA ILE A 353 -12.60 9.57 18.87
C ILE A 353 -12.92 8.08 19.02
N ALA A 354 -13.08 7.60 20.25
CA ALA A 354 -13.46 6.21 20.52
C ALA A 354 -14.81 5.84 19.88
N LYS A 355 -15.85 6.67 20.05
CA LYS A 355 -17.17 6.45 19.44
C LYS A 355 -17.07 6.40 17.92
N PHE A 356 -16.47 7.42 17.29
CA PHE A 356 -16.33 7.50 15.83
C PHE A 356 -15.54 6.32 15.25
N ALA A 357 -14.42 5.93 15.87
CA ALA A 357 -13.65 4.76 15.43
C ALA A 357 -14.43 3.45 15.58
N ARG A 358 -15.29 3.34 16.60
CA ARG A 358 -16.08 2.15 16.86
C ARG A 358 -17.24 1.98 15.89
N GLU A 359 -17.88 3.07 15.46
CA GLU A 359 -18.91 3.04 14.42
C GLU A 359 -18.39 2.41 13.12
N GLY A 360 -17.08 2.53 12.84
CA GLY A 360 -16.43 1.85 11.72
C GLY A 360 -16.10 0.37 11.91
N GLY A 361 -16.23 -0.17 13.12
CA GLY A 361 -15.87 -1.56 13.42
C GLY A 361 -14.40 -1.78 13.79
N ALA A 362 -13.66 -0.74 14.20
CA ALA A 362 -12.29 -0.91 14.70
C ALA A 362 -12.23 -1.94 15.86
N SER A 363 -11.28 -2.88 15.78
CA SER A 363 -11.16 -4.04 16.69
C SER A 363 -9.94 -3.99 17.62
N GLY A 364 -8.95 -3.15 17.32
CA GLY A 364 -7.73 -2.96 18.11
C GLY A 364 -7.33 -1.49 18.21
N LEU A 365 -6.72 -1.09 19.32
CA LEU A 365 -6.21 0.27 19.52
C LEU A 365 -4.70 0.23 19.69
N THR A 366 -3.99 1.14 19.04
CA THR A 366 -2.52 1.20 19.08
C THR A 366 -2.09 2.49 19.77
N PHE A 367 -1.24 2.37 20.79
CA PHE A 367 -0.55 3.48 21.43
C PHE A 367 0.96 3.28 21.35
N ALA A 368 1.69 4.38 21.26
CA ALA A 368 3.14 4.38 21.33
C ALA A 368 3.56 5.20 22.56
N PRO A 369 3.91 4.54 23.68
CA PRO A 369 4.59 5.18 24.80
C PRO A 369 6.10 5.36 24.56
N GLU A 370 6.67 4.55 23.66
CA GLU A 370 8.08 4.49 23.21
C GLU A 370 9.14 4.17 24.27
N ALA A 371 8.94 4.53 25.53
CA ALA A 371 9.83 4.22 26.64
C ALA A 371 9.03 3.74 27.86
N GLY A 372 9.64 2.86 28.67
CA GLY A 372 8.98 2.19 29.79
C GLY A 372 8.77 3.06 31.03
N THR A 373 9.54 4.13 31.22
CA THR A 373 9.43 5.04 32.38
C THR A 373 9.23 6.48 31.95
N GLU A 374 8.66 7.31 32.83
CA GLU A 374 8.54 8.75 32.58
C GLU A 374 9.90 9.43 32.43
N ARG A 375 10.89 8.98 33.18
CA ARG A 375 12.27 9.44 33.09
C ARG A 375 12.80 9.33 31.67
N LEU A 376 12.74 8.13 31.08
CA LEU A 376 13.22 7.90 29.72
C LEU A 376 12.31 8.55 28.67
N ARG A 377 11.00 8.66 28.93
CA ARG A 377 10.08 9.49 28.10
C ARG A 377 10.53 10.96 28.07
N ARG A 378 11.01 11.53 29.19
CA ARG A 378 11.58 12.89 29.20
C ARG A 378 12.86 13.01 28.40
N VAL A 379 13.75 12.02 28.51
CA VAL A 379 15.00 11.95 27.73
C VAL A 379 14.70 12.00 26.24
N ILE A 380 13.69 11.28 25.76
CA ILE A 380 13.32 11.28 24.34
C ILE A 380 12.37 12.43 23.93
N ASN A 381 12.01 13.32 24.87
CA ASN A 381 11.03 14.40 24.71
C ASN A 381 9.64 13.92 24.25
N LYS A 382 9.12 12.87 24.89
CA LYS A 382 7.75 12.38 24.69
C LYS A 382 6.86 12.94 25.79
N GLN A 383 5.92 13.81 25.41
CA GLN A 383 5.03 14.54 26.32
C GLN A 383 3.82 13.70 26.80
N SER A 384 4.05 12.47 27.27
CA SER A 384 2.98 11.57 27.71
C SER A 384 3.20 11.08 29.14
N SER A 385 2.32 11.48 30.07
CA SER A 385 2.30 10.92 31.43
C SER A 385 1.61 9.56 31.46
N GLU A 386 1.83 8.80 32.53
CA GLU A 386 1.14 7.53 32.72
C GLU A 386 -0.37 7.71 32.95
N GLU A 387 -0.78 8.81 33.59
CA GLU A 387 -2.20 9.11 33.82
C GLU A 387 -2.96 9.30 32.51
N ASP A 388 -2.42 10.09 31.57
CA ASP A 388 -3.03 10.26 30.24
C ASP A 388 -3.11 8.94 29.47
N PHE A 389 -2.05 8.14 29.55
CA PHE A 389 -2.02 6.83 28.93
C PHE A 389 -3.10 5.90 29.47
N TYR A 390 -3.20 5.77 30.80
CA TYR A 390 -4.19 4.88 31.41
C TYR A 390 -5.63 5.40 31.24
N ARG A 391 -5.84 6.73 31.26
CA ARG A 391 -7.14 7.33 30.92
C ARG A 391 -7.58 6.93 29.51
N ALA A 392 -6.69 7.02 28.53
CA ALA A 392 -7.00 6.66 27.15
C ALA A 392 -7.33 5.15 27.00
N VAL A 393 -6.59 4.29 27.71
CA VAL A 393 -6.86 2.85 27.79
C VAL A 393 -8.22 2.56 28.44
N GLU A 394 -8.57 3.24 29.52
CA GLU A 394 -9.87 3.08 30.18
C GLU A 394 -11.03 3.45 29.25
N ILE A 395 -10.92 4.58 28.54
CA ILE A 395 -11.90 5.00 27.53
C ILE A 395 -12.07 3.91 26.47
N ALA A 396 -10.97 3.36 25.94
CA ALA A 396 -11.03 2.32 24.93
C ALA A 396 -11.70 1.03 25.43
N ILE A 397 -11.39 0.61 26.65
CA ILE A 397 -12.01 -0.58 27.27
C ILE A 397 -13.52 -0.40 27.40
N ASP A 398 -13.94 0.78 27.86
CA ASP A 398 -15.35 1.12 28.06
C ASP A 398 -16.14 1.12 26.74
N HIS A 399 -15.49 1.40 25.61
CA HIS A 399 -16.09 1.36 24.27
C HIS A 399 -15.91 0.01 23.55
N GLY A 400 -15.49 -1.03 24.28
CA GLY A 400 -15.55 -2.41 23.79
C GLY A 400 -14.24 -2.97 23.21
N TRP A 401 -13.14 -2.23 23.23
CA TRP A 401 -11.85 -2.78 22.81
C TRP A 401 -11.37 -3.91 23.73
N ARG A 402 -10.83 -4.97 23.12
CA ARG A 402 -10.27 -6.14 23.82
C ARG A 402 -8.81 -6.42 23.46
N LEU A 403 -8.23 -5.62 22.57
CA LEU A 403 -6.85 -5.68 22.15
C LEU A 403 -6.23 -4.28 22.19
N VAL A 404 -5.14 -4.15 22.95
CA VAL A 404 -4.29 -2.96 22.97
C VAL A 404 -2.91 -3.32 22.42
N LYS A 405 -2.43 -2.56 21.43
CA LYS A 405 -1.07 -2.68 20.88
C LYS A 405 -0.21 -1.54 21.42
N LEU A 406 0.98 -1.87 21.91
CA LEU A 406 1.92 -0.92 22.52
C LEU A 406 3.28 -0.98 21.82
N TYR A 407 3.80 0.16 21.40
CA TYR A 407 5.11 0.28 20.75
C TYR A 407 6.15 0.93 21.65
N PHE A 408 7.28 0.24 21.82
CA PHE A 408 8.42 0.66 22.63
C PHE A 408 9.72 0.56 21.84
N MET A 409 10.73 1.28 22.32
CA MET A 409 12.10 1.13 21.89
C MET A 409 12.97 0.55 23.01
N MET A 410 14.10 -0.05 22.64
CA MET A 410 15.18 -0.42 23.56
C MET A 410 16.52 0.09 23.05
N GLY A 411 17.48 0.30 23.95
CA GLY A 411 18.81 0.83 23.62
C GLY A 411 18.84 2.34 23.44
N LEU A 412 17.88 3.06 24.04
CA LEU A 412 17.87 4.53 24.02
C LEU A 412 19.02 5.14 24.84
N PRO A 413 19.41 6.41 24.57
CA PRO A 413 20.40 7.11 25.38
C PRO A 413 19.98 7.16 26.86
N THR A 414 20.92 6.91 27.77
CA THR A 414 20.71 6.85 29.24
C THR A 414 19.76 5.75 29.73
N GLU A 415 19.35 4.80 28.89
CA GLU A 415 18.45 3.70 29.28
C GLU A 415 19.08 2.79 30.35
N THR A 416 18.29 2.42 31.35
CA THR A 416 18.63 1.46 32.41
C THR A 416 17.73 0.22 32.34
N TYR A 417 18.09 -0.84 33.06
CA TYR A 417 17.23 -2.04 33.17
C TYR A 417 15.89 -1.76 33.87
N GLU A 418 15.81 -0.73 34.73
CA GLU A 418 14.53 -0.28 35.31
C GLU A 418 13.58 0.26 34.24
N ASP A 419 14.11 0.90 33.19
CA ASP A 419 13.30 1.37 32.07
C ASP A 419 12.73 0.20 31.25
N LEU A 420 13.50 -0.89 31.11
CA LEU A 420 13.04 -2.12 30.47
C LEU A 420 11.96 -2.81 31.31
N ASP A 421 12.11 -2.87 32.63
CA ASP A 421 11.06 -3.36 33.53
C ASP A 421 9.79 -2.51 33.43
N GLY A 422 9.94 -1.19 33.23
CA GLY A 422 8.84 -0.26 32.99
C GLY A 422 7.96 -0.62 31.79
N ILE A 423 8.53 -1.19 30.72
CA ILE A 423 7.77 -1.64 29.54
C ILE A 423 6.73 -2.70 29.95
N LEU A 424 7.17 -3.72 30.69
CA LEU A 424 6.29 -4.79 31.16
C LEU A 424 5.29 -4.27 32.20
N LYS A 425 5.75 -3.40 33.10
CA LYS A 425 4.87 -2.77 34.11
C LYS A 425 3.70 -2.03 33.47
N ILE A 426 3.95 -1.27 32.41
CA ILE A 426 2.89 -0.56 31.67
C ILE A 426 1.88 -1.55 31.09
N ALA A 427 2.34 -2.61 30.42
CA ALA A 427 1.47 -3.62 29.82
C ALA A 427 0.67 -4.41 30.87
N GLU A 428 1.29 -4.76 31.99
CA GLU A 428 0.62 -5.42 33.12
C GLU A 428 -0.46 -4.53 33.76
N ASN A 429 -0.20 -3.23 33.85
CA ASN A 429 -1.17 -2.26 34.35
C ASN A 429 -2.41 -2.18 33.43
N VAL A 430 -2.25 -2.24 32.11
CA VAL A 430 -3.38 -2.33 31.15
C VAL A 430 -4.25 -3.56 31.45
N VAL A 431 -3.62 -4.73 31.65
CA VAL A 431 -4.34 -5.96 32.02
C VAL A 431 -5.06 -5.79 33.37
N ARG A 432 -4.41 -5.14 34.35
CA ARG A 432 -5.01 -4.89 35.67
C ARG A 432 -6.22 -3.95 35.56
N ILE A 433 -6.15 -2.89 34.76
CA ILE A 433 -7.26 -1.98 34.49
C ILE A 433 -8.44 -2.74 33.90
N ALA A 434 -8.21 -3.57 32.88
CA ALA A 434 -9.26 -4.40 32.28
C ALA A 434 -9.91 -5.35 33.29
N LYS A 435 -9.11 -6.01 34.13
CA LYS A 435 -9.61 -6.89 35.21
C LYS A 435 -10.46 -6.13 36.24
N ARG A 436 -10.07 -4.92 36.65
CA ARG A 436 -10.89 -4.06 37.54
C ARG A 436 -12.26 -3.76 36.92
N LYS A 437 -12.32 -3.58 35.60
CA LYS A 437 -13.55 -3.41 34.83
C LYS A 437 -14.25 -4.74 34.47
N LYS A 438 -13.87 -5.86 35.11
CA LYS A 438 -14.43 -7.20 34.90
C LYS A 438 -14.25 -7.75 33.46
N ILE A 439 -13.23 -7.29 32.74
CA ILE A 439 -12.84 -7.78 31.42
C ILE A 439 -11.60 -8.67 31.56
N TYR A 440 -11.77 -9.98 31.34
CA TYR A 440 -10.71 -10.98 31.55
C TYR A 440 -9.99 -11.42 30.26
N ASN A 441 -10.60 -11.17 29.10
CA ASN A 441 -10.07 -11.53 27.78
C ASN A 441 -9.29 -10.38 27.10
N MET A 442 -8.74 -9.45 27.88
CA MET A 442 -7.90 -8.39 27.34
C MET A 442 -6.56 -8.96 26.86
N GLU A 443 -6.21 -8.67 25.61
CA GLU A 443 -4.88 -8.95 25.06
C GLU A 443 -4.07 -7.65 24.96
N VAL A 444 -2.79 -7.72 25.34
CA VAL A 444 -1.83 -6.63 25.16
C VAL A 444 -0.70 -7.12 24.27
N HIS A 445 -0.55 -6.54 23.09
CA HIS A 445 0.57 -6.86 22.19
C HIS A 445 1.62 -5.78 22.35
N VAL A 446 2.82 -6.16 22.77
CA VAL A 446 3.93 -5.24 23.01
C VAL A 446 4.98 -5.48 21.94
N SER A 447 5.18 -4.51 21.06
CA SER A 447 6.26 -4.53 20.07
C SER A 447 7.41 -3.66 20.55
N VAL A 448 8.62 -4.22 20.62
CA VAL A 448 9.84 -3.50 21.03
C VAL A 448 10.84 -3.52 19.88
N SER A 449 11.27 -2.33 19.45
CA SER A 449 12.28 -2.18 18.40
C SER A 449 13.59 -1.62 18.98
N PRO A 450 14.76 -2.13 18.58
CA PRO A 450 16.02 -1.49 18.90
C PRO A 450 16.07 -0.04 18.38
N PHE A 451 16.72 0.84 19.13
CA PHE A 451 16.95 2.21 18.74
C PHE A 451 17.97 2.28 17.60
N SER A 452 17.68 3.11 16.60
CA SER A 452 18.57 3.45 15.49
C SER A 452 18.74 4.97 15.46
N PRO A 453 19.96 5.51 15.69
CA PRO A 453 20.22 6.92 15.50
C PRO A 453 20.05 7.29 14.02
N LYS A 454 19.28 8.35 13.73
CA LYS A 454 18.99 8.78 12.37
C LYS A 454 19.52 10.18 12.07
N ALA A 455 19.88 10.41 10.81
CA ALA A 455 20.27 11.72 10.30
C ALA A 455 19.23 12.81 10.64
N HIS A 456 19.70 14.03 10.86
CA HIS A 456 18.86 15.21 11.16
C HIS A 456 17.99 15.08 12.42
N THR A 457 18.38 14.22 13.37
CA THR A 457 17.72 14.11 14.69
C THR A 457 18.62 14.65 15.80
N PRO A 458 18.07 15.08 16.95
CA PRO A 458 18.87 15.39 18.13
C PRO A 458 19.79 14.23 18.57
N PHE A 459 19.38 12.98 18.33
CA PHE A 459 20.19 11.80 18.63
C PHE A 459 21.11 11.34 17.50
N GLN A 460 21.34 12.14 16.46
CA GLN A 460 22.27 11.77 15.39
C GLN A 460 23.73 11.56 15.85
N TRP A 461 24.09 12.06 17.04
CA TRP A 461 25.41 11.83 17.66
C TRP A 461 25.50 10.55 18.48
N GLU A 462 24.37 9.96 18.86
CA GLU A 462 24.35 8.83 19.78
C GLU A 462 24.89 7.57 19.12
N ARG A 463 25.53 6.69 19.91
CA ARG A 463 25.82 5.33 19.46
C ARG A 463 24.54 4.51 19.36
N GLN A 464 24.57 3.46 18.54
CA GLN A 464 23.65 2.33 18.69
C GLN A 464 24.26 1.34 19.70
N ASN A 465 23.42 0.64 20.48
CA ASN A 465 23.88 -0.52 21.24
C ASN A 465 24.36 -1.63 20.28
N SER A 466 25.37 -2.41 20.68
CA SER A 466 25.84 -3.54 19.88
C SER A 466 24.74 -4.60 19.73
N ILE A 467 24.88 -5.48 18.75
CA ILE A 467 23.95 -6.59 18.54
C ILE A 467 23.87 -7.46 19.81
N GLU A 468 25.00 -7.71 20.46
CA GLU A 468 25.13 -8.49 21.69
C GLU A 468 24.38 -7.84 22.85
N GLU A 469 24.58 -6.53 23.06
CA GLU A 469 23.85 -5.76 24.10
C GLU A 469 22.34 -5.84 23.87
N LEU A 470 21.88 -5.69 22.62
CA LEU A 470 20.45 -5.73 22.27
C LEU A 470 19.85 -7.14 22.42
N LEU A 471 20.61 -8.19 22.10
CA LEU A 471 20.21 -9.58 22.32
C LEU A 471 20.14 -9.92 23.81
N GLU A 472 21.03 -9.37 24.64
CA GLU A 472 20.93 -9.47 26.10
C GLU A 472 19.65 -8.83 26.63
N LYS A 473 19.37 -7.57 26.23
CA LYS A 473 18.12 -6.88 26.60
C LYS A 473 16.86 -7.60 26.13
N THR A 474 16.92 -8.20 24.94
CA THR A 474 15.85 -9.06 24.40
C THR A 474 15.60 -10.26 25.30
N ARG A 475 16.67 -10.98 25.69
CA ARG A 475 16.59 -12.11 26.63
C ARG A 475 16.05 -11.68 27.98
N TYR A 476 16.50 -10.53 28.49
CA TYR A 476 16.03 -9.95 29.74
C TYR A 476 14.52 -9.74 29.74
N LEU A 477 13.98 -8.98 28.77
CA LEU A 477 12.53 -8.72 28.65
C LEU A 477 11.71 -10.00 28.52
N LYS A 478 12.15 -10.94 27.66
CA LYS A 478 11.46 -12.25 27.49
C LYS A 478 11.45 -13.06 28.79
N SER A 479 12.54 -13.03 29.56
CA SER A 479 12.64 -13.76 30.84
C SER A 479 11.75 -13.20 31.93
N LYS A 480 11.45 -11.89 31.87
CA LYS A 480 10.65 -11.16 32.86
C LYS A 480 9.15 -11.20 32.57
N ASN A 481 8.71 -11.38 31.33
CA ASN A 481 7.29 -11.48 31.02
C ASN A 481 6.69 -12.78 31.62
N ARG A 482 5.86 -12.63 32.66
CA ARG A 482 5.13 -13.75 33.30
C ARG A 482 3.63 -13.76 32.97
N CYS A 483 3.13 -12.77 32.22
CA CYS A 483 1.71 -12.60 31.96
C CYS A 483 1.30 -13.20 30.60
N LYS A 484 0.41 -14.18 30.60
CA LYS A 484 -0.10 -14.82 29.36
C LYS A 484 -0.92 -13.88 28.46
N ASN A 485 -1.49 -12.81 29.04
CA ASN A 485 -2.23 -11.79 28.29
C ASN A 485 -1.30 -10.84 27.50
N ILE A 486 0.01 -10.85 27.79
CA ILE A 486 1.00 -10.00 27.14
C ILE A 486 1.75 -10.81 26.07
N LYS A 487 1.52 -10.47 24.81
CA LYS A 487 2.27 -11.01 23.66
C LYS A 487 3.42 -10.06 23.35
N LEU A 488 4.64 -10.51 23.58
CA LEU A 488 5.85 -9.71 23.38
C LEU A 488 6.47 -10.06 22.02
N ASP A 489 6.57 -9.06 21.15
CA ASP A 489 7.24 -9.13 19.86
C ASP A 489 8.46 -8.20 19.90
N ILE A 490 9.65 -8.73 19.63
CA ILE A 490 10.89 -7.96 19.69
C ILE A 490 11.60 -8.10 18.35
N ARG A 491 11.84 -6.96 17.69
CA ARG A 491 12.50 -6.91 16.40
C ARG A 491 13.94 -7.41 16.51
N ASP A 492 14.36 -8.20 15.53
CA ASP A 492 15.73 -8.69 15.43
C ASP A 492 16.75 -7.52 15.36
N PRO A 493 17.71 -7.43 16.30
CA PRO A 493 18.73 -6.39 16.31
C PRO A 493 19.53 -6.25 15.01
N ARG A 494 19.76 -7.35 14.29
CA ARG A 494 20.53 -7.35 13.03
C ARG A 494 19.89 -6.47 11.96
N ILE A 495 18.55 -6.46 11.89
CA ILE A 495 17.80 -5.63 10.94
C ILE A 495 18.06 -4.15 11.24
N THR A 496 17.93 -3.76 12.50
CA THR A 496 18.11 -2.36 12.91
C THR A 496 19.57 -1.92 12.83
N THR A 497 20.54 -2.81 13.04
CA THR A 497 21.95 -2.51 12.79
C THR A 497 22.20 -2.24 11.31
N LEU A 498 21.63 -3.04 10.40
CA LEU A 498 21.72 -2.78 8.96
C LEU A 498 21.08 -1.42 8.57
N GLU A 499 19.89 -1.10 9.10
CA GLU A 499 19.25 0.21 8.92
C GLU A 499 20.13 1.37 9.42
N THR A 500 20.93 1.13 10.46
CA THR A 500 21.83 2.13 11.05
C THR A 500 23.05 2.36 10.18
N ILE A 501 23.68 1.27 9.69
CA ILE A 501 24.82 1.33 8.78
C ILE A 501 24.42 2.07 7.49
N LEU A 502 23.31 1.67 6.88
CA LEU A 502 22.84 2.30 5.64
C LEU A 502 22.38 3.73 5.88
N GLY A 503 21.62 4.00 6.95
CA GLY A 503 21.08 5.34 7.24
C GLY A 503 22.13 6.36 7.66
N ARG A 504 23.25 5.91 8.27
CA ARG A 504 24.38 6.76 8.66
C ARG A 504 25.56 6.71 7.69
N GLY A 505 25.42 5.96 6.60
CA GLY A 505 26.47 5.70 5.63
C GLY A 505 26.94 6.96 4.89
N ASP A 506 28.23 6.97 4.54
CA ASP A 506 28.81 7.90 3.58
C ASP A 506 28.90 7.27 2.19
N ARG A 507 29.57 7.95 1.25
CA ARG A 507 29.70 7.50 -0.15
C ARG A 507 30.37 6.12 -0.30
N LYS A 508 31.16 5.68 0.68
CA LYS A 508 31.80 4.35 0.67
C LYS A 508 30.76 3.22 0.78
N ILE A 509 29.63 3.46 1.44
CA ILE A 509 28.55 2.48 1.58
C ILE A 509 27.94 2.10 0.22
N SER A 510 28.03 2.94 -0.81
CA SER A 510 27.61 2.55 -2.17
C SER A 510 28.30 1.27 -2.63
N ASN A 511 29.59 1.08 -2.33
CA ASN A 511 30.31 -0.13 -2.72
C ASN A 511 29.83 -1.36 -1.94
N VAL A 512 29.48 -1.19 -0.66
CA VAL A 512 28.91 -2.25 0.18
C VAL A 512 27.54 -2.68 -0.34
N ILE A 513 26.66 -1.73 -0.66
CA ILE A 513 25.33 -2.00 -1.24
C ILE A 513 25.47 -2.79 -2.55
N TYR A 514 26.37 -2.34 -3.44
CA TYR A 514 26.63 -3.05 -4.69
C TYR A 514 27.15 -4.47 -4.46
N SER A 515 28.10 -4.65 -3.55
CA SER A 515 28.70 -5.95 -3.24
C SER A 515 27.68 -6.91 -2.62
N ALA A 516 26.85 -6.44 -1.68
CA ALA A 516 25.78 -7.22 -1.08
C ALA A 516 24.73 -7.63 -2.12
N TRP A 517 24.30 -6.70 -2.98
CA TRP A 517 23.37 -6.99 -4.07
C TRP A 517 23.94 -8.02 -5.05
N LYS A 518 25.22 -7.89 -5.46
CA LYS A 518 25.89 -8.87 -6.33
C LYS A 518 25.96 -10.27 -5.74
N LYS A 519 26.03 -10.38 -4.42
CA LYS A 519 25.98 -11.65 -3.68
C LYS A 519 24.56 -12.19 -3.50
N GLY A 520 23.53 -11.44 -3.93
CA GLY A 520 22.13 -11.86 -3.91
C GLY A 520 21.27 -11.23 -2.81
N ALA A 521 21.77 -10.23 -2.07
CA ALA A 521 20.93 -9.48 -1.13
C ALA A 521 19.82 -8.72 -1.87
N LYS A 522 18.57 -8.96 -1.47
CA LYS A 522 17.35 -8.32 -1.97
C LYS A 522 16.21 -8.56 -1.00
N PHE A 523 15.22 -7.68 -1.01
CA PHE A 523 14.09 -7.71 -0.08
C PHE A 523 14.52 -7.75 1.40
N ASP A 524 15.57 -7.01 1.76
CA ASP A 524 16.18 -7.03 3.11
C ASP A 524 15.23 -6.59 4.24
N ALA A 525 14.10 -5.97 3.90
CA ALA A 525 13.03 -5.63 4.84
C ALA A 525 12.16 -6.83 5.26
N TRP A 526 12.13 -7.88 4.44
CA TRP A 526 11.35 -9.08 4.69
C TRP A 526 12.17 -10.04 5.54
N THR A 527 11.67 -10.35 6.74
CA THR A 527 12.38 -11.15 7.74
C THR A 527 12.82 -12.52 7.22
N ASP A 528 12.05 -13.13 6.31
CA ASP A 528 12.36 -14.43 5.69
C ASP A 528 13.36 -14.33 4.53
N LYS A 529 13.71 -13.12 4.09
CA LYS A 529 14.66 -12.85 2.99
C LYS A 529 15.98 -12.24 3.44
N LEU A 530 15.99 -11.50 4.55
CA LEU A 530 17.21 -10.88 5.04
C LEU A 530 18.31 -11.94 5.28
N ASN A 531 19.43 -11.78 4.58
CA ASN A 531 20.66 -12.51 4.85
C ASN A 531 21.75 -11.56 5.32
N PHE A 532 21.83 -11.38 6.65
CA PHE A 532 22.78 -10.46 7.29
C PHE A 532 24.26 -10.81 6.99
N ASN A 533 24.59 -12.09 6.74
CA ASN A 533 25.97 -12.50 6.47
C ASN A 533 26.48 -11.91 5.15
N LEU A 534 25.63 -11.78 4.12
CA LEU A 534 26.01 -11.14 2.85
C LEU A 534 26.48 -9.70 3.06
N TRP A 535 25.82 -8.99 3.97
CA TRP A 535 26.19 -7.61 4.32
C TRP A 535 27.50 -7.55 5.12
N MET A 536 27.75 -8.51 6.02
CA MET A 536 29.02 -8.57 6.77
C MET A 536 30.20 -8.88 5.85
N GLU A 537 30.02 -9.81 4.90
CA GLU A 537 31.01 -10.07 3.85
C GLU A 537 31.25 -8.83 2.98
N ALA A 538 30.19 -8.15 2.55
CA ALA A 538 30.29 -6.95 1.74
C ALA A 538 31.01 -5.81 2.47
N LEU A 539 30.79 -5.62 3.78
CA LEU A 539 31.56 -4.66 4.59
C LEU A 539 33.04 -5.02 4.61
N LYS A 540 33.36 -6.29 4.91
CA LYS A 540 34.73 -6.78 4.99
C LYS A 540 35.48 -6.63 3.66
N GLU A 541 34.86 -6.98 2.54
CA GLU A 541 35.43 -6.82 1.19
C GLU A 541 35.74 -5.36 0.84
N ASN A 542 34.99 -4.43 1.41
CA ASN A 542 35.18 -3.00 1.20
C ASN A 542 36.03 -2.33 2.31
N GLY A 543 36.61 -3.12 3.22
CA GLY A 543 37.48 -2.62 4.28
C GLY A 543 36.77 -1.77 5.33
N LEU A 544 35.47 -2.00 5.55
CA LEU A 544 34.63 -1.27 6.50
C LEU A 544 34.15 -2.21 7.61
N THR A 545 33.79 -1.66 8.77
CA THR A 545 33.25 -2.44 9.89
C THR A 545 31.91 -1.91 10.40
N VAL A 546 31.20 -2.71 11.19
CA VAL A 546 29.92 -2.30 11.79
C VAL A 546 30.15 -1.15 12.78
N GLU A 547 31.22 -1.25 13.58
CA GLU A 547 31.59 -0.33 14.66
C GLU A 547 31.76 1.11 14.16
N GLU A 548 32.31 1.27 12.95
CA GLU A 548 32.50 2.58 12.31
C GLU A 548 31.19 3.36 12.15
N TYR A 549 30.07 2.67 11.93
CA TYR A 549 28.77 3.28 11.65
C TYR A 549 27.82 3.28 12.85
N ILE A 550 28.03 2.40 13.85
CA ILE A 550 27.24 2.38 15.09
C ILE A 550 27.84 3.20 16.24
N ARG A 551 29.05 3.75 16.07
CA ARG A 551 29.77 4.53 17.10
C ARG A 551 29.02 5.78 17.57
N GLU A 552 29.48 6.35 18.67
CA GLU A 552 29.13 7.72 19.02
C GLU A 552 29.91 8.71 18.12
N TYR A 553 29.28 9.82 17.75
CA TYR A 553 29.94 10.94 17.08
C TYR A 553 30.27 12.03 18.09
N GLU A 554 31.43 12.66 17.90
CA GLU A 554 31.80 13.85 18.65
C GLU A 554 31.00 15.07 18.19
N LYS A 555 30.97 16.12 19.01
CA LYS A 555 30.18 17.33 18.73
C LYS A 555 30.47 17.92 17.34
N ASP A 556 31.75 18.02 17.02
CA ASP A 556 32.26 18.69 15.82
C ASP A 556 32.59 17.70 14.69
N ASP A 557 32.21 16.43 14.83
CA ASP A 557 32.29 15.46 13.74
C ASP A 557 31.42 15.92 12.56
N VAL A 558 31.93 15.65 11.36
CA VAL A 558 31.24 15.93 10.10
C VAL A 558 30.39 14.72 9.73
N PHE A 559 29.10 14.95 9.52
CA PHE A 559 28.18 13.92 9.10
C PHE A 559 28.13 13.80 7.58
N PRO A 560 27.89 12.60 7.03
CA PRO A 560 27.68 12.41 5.59
C PRO A 560 26.59 13.30 4.99
N TRP A 561 25.59 13.67 5.80
CA TRP A 561 24.47 14.52 5.39
C TRP A 561 24.61 16.01 5.77
N ASP A 562 25.76 16.47 6.30
CA ASP A 562 25.92 17.88 6.70
C ASP A 562 25.80 18.87 5.53
N HIS A 563 26.06 18.42 4.31
CA HIS A 563 25.89 19.20 3.09
C HIS A 563 24.42 19.32 2.64
N ILE A 564 23.49 18.62 3.31
CA ILE A 564 22.05 18.67 3.07
C ILE A 564 21.36 19.42 4.21
N PHE A 565 20.54 20.41 3.89
CA PHE A 565 19.78 21.17 4.88
C PHE A 565 18.28 20.85 4.81
N MET A 566 17.81 20.08 5.80
CA MET A 566 16.39 19.71 5.94
C MET A 566 15.56 20.74 6.72
N GLY A 567 16.08 21.95 6.96
CA GLY A 567 15.34 23.06 7.59
C GLY A 567 15.57 23.20 9.10
N VAL A 568 15.97 22.16 9.82
CA VAL A 568 16.31 22.25 11.25
C VAL A 568 17.82 22.47 11.43
N LEU A 569 18.19 23.45 12.25
CA LEU A 569 19.59 23.82 12.46
C LEU A 569 20.36 22.78 13.29
N LYS A 570 21.58 22.40 12.86
CA LYS A 570 22.46 21.47 13.62
C LYS A 570 22.68 21.92 15.07
N LYS A 571 22.83 23.23 15.31
CA LYS A 571 22.92 23.82 16.67
C LYS A 571 21.68 23.60 17.53
N PHE A 572 20.49 23.59 16.92
CA PHE A 572 19.24 23.29 17.63
C PHE A 572 19.21 21.82 18.04
N LEU A 573 19.55 20.91 17.11
CA LEU A 573 19.61 19.47 17.37
C LEU A 573 20.59 19.15 18.52
N TRP A 574 21.77 19.78 18.52
CA TRP A 574 22.75 19.64 19.60
C TRP A 574 22.20 20.10 20.96
N ARG A 575 21.54 21.27 21.00
CA ARG A 575 20.92 21.77 22.23
C ARG A 575 19.84 20.82 22.75
N GLU A 576 19.06 20.22 21.86
CA GLU A 576 18.07 19.21 22.25
C GLU A 576 18.72 17.94 22.79
N ARG A 577 19.83 17.49 22.21
CA ARG A 577 20.63 16.39 22.76
C ARG A 577 21.06 16.71 24.20
N GLN A 578 21.61 17.89 24.45
CA GLN A 578 22.05 18.28 25.80
C GLN A 578 20.91 18.33 26.82
N LYS A 579 19.70 18.73 26.40
CA LYS A 579 18.51 18.68 27.25
C LYS A 579 18.12 17.25 27.59
N ALA A 580 18.31 16.29 26.69
CA ALA A 580 18.03 14.87 26.95
C ALA A 580 18.83 14.34 28.16
N TYR A 581 20.13 14.63 28.22
CA TYR A 581 21.01 14.23 29.34
C TYR A 581 20.70 14.93 30.66
N ARG A 582 19.94 16.03 30.63
CA ARG A 582 19.43 16.73 31.81
C ARG A 582 17.98 16.36 32.12
N GLU A 583 17.41 15.39 31.39
CA GLU A 583 16.00 15.00 31.44
C GLU A 583 15.02 16.17 31.24
N ALA A 584 15.47 17.23 30.58
CA ALA A 584 14.70 18.45 30.41
C ALA A 584 13.72 18.32 29.25
N MET A 585 12.44 18.58 29.53
CA MET A 585 11.38 18.60 28.54
C MET A 585 11.38 19.90 27.73
N VAL A 586 10.89 19.81 26.50
CA VAL A 586 10.63 20.97 25.64
C VAL A 586 9.17 20.94 25.25
N PRO A 587 8.40 21.99 25.59
CA PRO A 587 6.97 22.05 25.31
C PRO A 587 6.69 22.15 23.81
N ASP A 588 5.45 21.87 23.42
CA ASP A 588 4.99 22.05 22.05
C ASP A 588 5.14 23.53 21.60
N CYS A 589 5.42 23.76 20.32
CA CYS A 589 5.51 25.09 19.71
C CYS A 589 4.27 25.48 18.88
N ARG A 590 3.16 24.74 18.98
CA ARG A 590 1.87 25.13 18.40
C ARG A 590 1.30 26.44 18.96
N PRO A 591 1.35 26.72 20.28
CA PRO A 591 0.89 28.00 20.81
C PRO A 591 1.66 29.17 20.18
N GLU A 592 0.94 30.25 19.81
CA GLU A 592 1.50 31.35 19.01
C GLU A 592 2.71 32.06 19.67
N ASP A 593 2.75 32.07 21.00
CA ASP A 593 3.77 32.69 21.83
C ASP A 593 4.99 31.78 22.11
N VAL A 594 4.98 30.53 21.63
CA VAL A 594 6.02 29.54 21.91
C VAL A 594 6.81 29.19 20.65
N CYS A 595 8.03 29.73 20.52
CA CYS A 595 8.96 29.38 19.45
C CYS A 595 10.33 28.94 20.00
N HIS A 596 10.78 27.75 19.62
CA HIS A 596 12.09 27.22 20.05
C HIS A 596 13.24 27.57 19.11
N ALA A 597 13.00 28.41 18.09
CA ALA A 597 13.99 28.84 17.09
C ALA A 597 14.77 27.68 16.44
N CYS A 598 14.04 26.65 15.98
CA CYS A 598 14.65 25.48 15.34
C CYS A 598 15.17 25.74 13.91
N GLY A 599 14.72 26.83 13.28
CA GLY A 599 15.10 27.25 11.92
C GLY A 599 14.19 26.78 10.80
N ALA A 600 13.16 25.96 11.09
CA ALA A 600 12.29 25.40 10.06
C ALA A 600 11.34 26.41 9.41
N CYS A 601 11.02 27.51 10.10
CA CYS A 601 10.19 28.59 9.57
C CYS A 601 11.07 29.79 9.19
N ASP A 602 10.80 30.40 8.04
CA ASP A 602 11.36 31.71 7.66
C ASP A 602 10.43 32.88 8.04
N PHE A 603 9.20 32.55 8.47
CA PHE A 603 8.13 33.49 8.84
C PHE A 603 7.71 34.46 7.73
N LYS A 604 8.13 34.21 6.48
CA LYS A 604 7.75 34.95 5.28
C LYS A 604 6.88 34.08 4.39
N MET A 605 7.45 33.00 3.85
CA MET A 605 6.76 32.05 2.99
C MET A 605 6.48 30.74 3.72
N ILE A 606 7.46 30.25 4.49
CA ILE A 606 7.38 28.99 5.23
C ILE A 606 7.14 29.29 6.70
N LYS A 607 5.93 28.97 7.16
CA LYS A 607 5.48 29.09 8.55
C LYS A 607 4.58 27.91 8.94
N MET A 608 4.29 27.76 10.22
CA MET A 608 3.28 26.79 10.65
C MET A 608 1.90 27.25 10.16
N LEU A 609 1.10 26.31 9.67
CA LEU A 609 -0.32 26.52 9.37
C LEU A 609 -1.13 25.68 10.33
N ILE A 610 -1.72 26.33 11.33
CA ILE A 610 -2.63 25.74 12.32
C ILE A 610 -4.01 26.34 12.05
N ARG A 611 -4.98 25.50 11.67
CA ARG A 611 -6.26 25.98 11.14
C ARG A 611 -7.10 26.68 12.17
N GLU A 612 -7.13 26.20 13.40
CA GLU A 612 -7.82 26.89 14.50
C GLU A 612 -7.35 28.35 14.68
N GLN A 613 -6.07 28.64 14.47
CA GLN A 613 -5.52 30.00 14.61
C GLN A 613 -5.82 30.89 13.41
N ILE A 614 -5.83 30.30 12.21
CA ILE A 614 -6.06 31.02 10.95
C ILE A 614 -7.56 31.30 10.79
N ASP A 615 -8.40 30.29 11.00
CA ASP A 615 -9.81 30.32 10.67
C ASP A 615 -10.60 31.20 11.67
N LYS A 616 -10.21 31.19 12.96
CA LYS A 616 -10.75 32.12 13.98
C LYS A 616 -10.45 33.60 13.68
N ARG A 617 -9.30 33.91 13.05
CA ARG A 617 -8.95 35.30 12.68
C ARG A 617 -9.81 35.80 11.52
N SER A 618 -10.25 34.91 10.62
CA SER A 618 -11.19 35.22 9.54
C SER A 618 -12.60 35.51 10.07
N GLU A 619 -13.10 34.78 11.06
CA GLU A 619 -14.45 34.98 11.62
C GLU A 619 -14.59 36.29 12.41
N ILE A 620 -13.57 36.69 13.18
CA ILE A 620 -13.53 37.98 13.90
C ILE A 620 -13.60 39.17 12.92
N SER A 621 -13.24 38.97 11.64
CA SER A 621 -13.33 40.00 10.60
C SER A 621 -14.68 40.06 9.86
N GLN A 622 -15.59 39.09 10.05
CA GLN A 622 -16.81 39.01 9.22
C GLN A 622 -18.15 38.90 9.93
N ASN A 623 -18.29 38.47 11.19
CA ASN A 623 -19.49 38.70 12.00
C ASN A 623 -19.27 38.16 13.43
N GLY A 624 -19.62 38.97 14.43
CA GLY A 624 -19.50 38.58 15.83
C GLY A 624 -20.57 37.58 16.24
N GLU A 625 -20.27 36.29 16.15
CA GLU A 625 -20.86 35.23 16.97
C GLU A 625 -19.86 34.06 17.04
N VAL A 626 -19.19 33.93 18.19
CA VAL A 626 -18.24 32.85 18.47
C VAL A 626 -19.03 31.64 18.98
N LEU A 627 -19.10 30.57 18.19
CA LEU A 627 -19.48 29.25 18.71
C LEU A 627 -18.32 28.71 19.55
N SER A 628 -18.41 28.89 20.86
CA SER A 628 -17.54 28.19 21.81
C SER A 628 -17.88 26.70 21.80
N ILE A 629 -17.16 25.93 21.00
CA ILE A 629 -17.22 24.47 21.05
C ILE A 629 -16.42 24.03 22.28
N GLY A 630 -17.10 23.95 23.42
CA GLY A 630 -16.59 23.24 24.59
C GLY A 630 -16.42 21.75 24.28
N GLU A 631 -15.51 21.08 24.97
CA GLU A 631 -15.18 19.65 24.79
C GLU A 631 -16.38 18.68 24.98
N GLU A 632 -17.52 19.17 25.47
CA GLU A 632 -18.77 18.43 25.62
C GLU A 632 -19.84 18.73 24.55
N ALA A 633 -19.62 19.74 23.70
CA ALA A 633 -20.56 20.10 22.65
C ALA A 633 -20.26 19.32 21.36
N ILE A 634 -21.32 18.86 20.70
CA ILE A 634 -21.32 18.09 19.45
C ILE A 634 -21.10 16.58 19.63
N TRP A 635 -21.83 15.97 20.56
CA TRP A 635 -22.45 14.67 20.28
C TRP A 635 -23.87 14.70 20.84
N VAL A 636 -24.81 15.28 20.08
CA VAL A 636 -26.22 15.01 20.33
C VAL A 636 -26.45 13.56 19.90
N ASP A 637 -26.61 12.69 20.88
CA ASP A 637 -27.01 11.32 20.65
C ASP A 637 -28.44 11.32 20.09
N LYS A 638 -28.57 11.45 18.77
CA LYS A 638 -29.83 11.20 18.06
C LYS A 638 -30.14 9.70 17.99
N SER A 639 -29.58 8.88 18.88
CA SER A 639 -30.09 7.53 19.14
C SER A 639 -31.30 7.61 20.07
N GLN A 640 -32.35 8.34 19.67
CA GLN A 640 -33.67 7.85 20.00
C GLN A 640 -33.91 6.68 19.07
N SER A 641 -33.84 5.50 19.67
CA SER A 641 -34.31 4.21 19.22
C SER A 641 -35.41 4.28 18.15
N GLU A 642 -35.02 4.30 16.87
CA GLU A 642 -35.82 3.67 15.84
C GLU A 642 -35.47 2.19 15.87
N GLY A 643 -36.38 1.39 16.44
CA GLY A 643 -36.34 -0.04 16.27
C GLY A 643 -36.25 -0.33 14.78
N ILE A 644 -35.18 -1.00 14.36
CA ILE A 644 -34.94 -1.40 12.97
C ILE A 644 -36.16 -2.21 12.52
N LYS A 645 -37.05 -1.57 11.78
CA LYS A 645 -38.07 -2.27 10.99
C LYS A 645 -37.31 -3.26 10.13
N THR A 646 -37.72 -4.53 10.12
CA THR A 646 -37.26 -5.49 9.13
C THR A 646 -37.59 -4.89 7.76
N SER A 647 -36.61 -4.26 7.12
CA SER A 647 -36.77 -3.74 5.77
C SER A 647 -37.01 -4.92 4.86
N GLN A 648 -38.07 -4.82 4.07
CA GLN A 648 -38.28 -5.71 2.95
C GLN A 648 -37.06 -5.59 2.03
N THR A 649 -36.41 -6.71 1.71
CA THR A 649 -35.29 -6.76 0.78
C THR A 649 -35.73 -7.42 -0.52
N TYR A 650 -35.15 -7.00 -1.62
CA TYR A 650 -35.45 -7.49 -2.97
C TYR A 650 -34.26 -8.31 -3.48
N PHE A 651 -34.53 -9.43 -4.13
CA PHE A 651 -33.52 -10.41 -4.52
C PHE A 651 -33.35 -10.40 -6.03
N TYR A 652 -32.10 -10.34 -6.47
CA TYR A 652 -31.77 -10.27 -7.90
C TYR A 652 -30.67 -11.28 -8.20
N ARG A 653 -30.66 -11.75 -9.45
CA ARG A 653 -29.57 -12.55 -10.02
C ARG A 653 -29.03 -11.85 -11.25
N MET A 654 -27.70 -11.74 -11.30
CA MET A 654 -26.99 -11.12 -12.42
C MET A 654 -26.05 -12.13 -13.08
N LYS A 655 -26.10 -12.15 -14.42
CA LYS A 655 -25.19 -12.88 -15.30
C LYS A 655 -24.13 -11.93 -15.86
N TYR A 656 -22.86 -12.29 -15.74
CA TYR A 656 -21.75 -11.44 -16.17
C TYR A 656 -20.58 -12.24 -16.80
N THR A 657 -19.68 -11.51 -17.46
CA THR A 657 -18.45 -12.05 -18.06
C THR A 657 -17.23 -11.66 -17.21
N LYS A 658 -16.18 -12.49 -17.27
CA LYS A 658 -14.88 -12.27 -16.63
C LYS A 658 -13.77 -12.63 -17.62
N GLU A 659 -13.29 -11.62 -18.33
CA GLU A 659 -12.39 -11.73 -19.47
C GLU A 659 -11.12 -10.88 -19.27
N GLY A 660 -10.20 -10.93 -20.23
CA GLY A 660 -8.98 -10.11 -20.22
C GLY A 660 -8.13 -10.28 -18.95
N TYR A 661 -7.68 -9.16 -18.37
CA TYR A 661 -6.85 -9.14 -17.17
C TYR A 661 -7.54 -9.67 -15.92
N LEU A 662 -8.88 -9.67 -15.87
CA LEU A 662 -9.63 -10.12 -14.71
C LEU A 662 -9.50 -11.64 -14.49
N LYS A 663 -9.05 -12.42 -15.47
CA LYS A 663 -8.76 -13.85 -15.27
C LYS A 663 -7.72 -14.09 -14.17
N TYR A 664 -6.90 -13.10 -13.84
CA TYR A 664 -5.79 -13.21 -12.88
C TYR A 664 -6.11 -12.72 -11.46
N ILE A 665 -7.31 -12.20 -11.20
CA ILE A 665 -7.73 -11.87 -9.83
C ILE A 665 -8.37 -13.07 -9.15
N SER A 666 -8.22 -13.18 -7.83
CA SER A 666 -8.82 -14.27 -7.06
C SER A 666 -10.33 -14.07 -6.89
N HIS A 667 -11.02 -15.10 -6.39
CA HIS A 667 -12.44 -14.98 -6.05
C HIS A 667 -12.69 -13.96 -4.93
N LEU A 668 -11.80 -13.88 -3.93
CA LEU A 668 -11.94 -12.90 -2.84
C LEU A 668 -11.77 -11.46 -3.35
N ASP A 669 -10.85 -11.26 -4.29
CA ASP A 669 -10.66 -9.97 -4.95
C ASP A 669 -11.90 -9.60 -5.79
N LEU A 670 -12.51 -10.57 -6.46
CA LEU A 670 -13.74 -10.38 -7.22
C LEU A 670 -14.92 -9.95 -6.33
N VAL A 671 -15.05 -10.53 -5.13
CA VAL A 671 -16.08 -10.14 -4.14
C VAL A 671 -15.91 -8.66 -3.75
N ARG A 672 -14.67 -8.24 -3.47
CA ARG A 672 -14.34 -6.83 -3.14
C ARG A 672 -14.59 -5.89 -4.31
N LEU A 673 -14.22 -6.33 -5.51
CA LEU A 673 -14.47 -5.61 -6.75
C LEU A 673 -15.97 -5.34 -6.94
N PHE A 674 -16.82 -6.35 -6.80
CA PHE A 674 -18.27 -6.14 -6.88
C PHE A 674 -18.78 -5.21 -5.80
N ASN A 675 -18.30 -5.33 -4.57
CA ASN A 675 -18.70 -4.40 -3.50
C ASN A 675 -18.40 -2.94 -3.87
N ARG A 676 -17.22 -2.66 -4.44
CA ARG A 676 -16.86 -1.33 -4.95
C ARG A 676 -17.75 -0.87 -6.09
N ILE A 677 -18.03 -1.75 -7.05
CA ILE A 677 -18.92 -1.46 -8.19
C ILE A 677 -20.29 -1.03 -7.67
N PHE A 678 -20.91 -1.82 -6.79
CA PHE A 678 -22.23 -1.51 -6.23
C PHE A 678 -22.25 -0.20 -5.42
N ARG A 679 -21.18 0.07 -4.64
CA ARG A 679 -21.03 1.33 -3.89
C ARG A 679 -20.92 2.54 -4.82
N LYS A 680 -20.10 2.46 -5.87
CA LYS A 680 -19.96 3.52 -6.89
C LYS A 680 -21.25 3.72 -7.71
N SER A 681 -22.04 2.66 -7.87
CA SER A 681 -23.35 2.71 -8.52
C SER A 681 -24.48 3.23 -7.62
N ASN A 682 -24.17 3.60 -6.38
CA ASN A 682 -25.14 4.07 -5.38
C ASN A 682 -26.32 3.08 -5.19
N LEU A 683 -26.03 1.78 -5.20
CA LEU A 683 -26.99 0.71 -4.93
C LEU A 683 -26.93 0.31 -3.46
N ARG A 684 -28.08 0.33 -2.77
CA ARG A 684 -28.18 0.01 -1.34
C ARG A 684 -28.25 -1.51 -1.12
N VAL A 685 -27.08 -2.15 -1.11
CA VAL A 685 -26.96 -3.59 -0.87
C VAL A 685 -27.31 -3.92 0.60
N ALA A 686 -28.13 -4.93 0.82
CA ALA A 686 -28.45 -5.43 2.16
C ALA A 686 -27.21 -6.12 2.78
N HIS A 687 -27.02 -5.99 4.09
CA HIS A 687 -25.85 -6.54 4.77
C HIS A 687 -26.20 -7.63 5.79
N THR A 688 -25.21 -8.44 6.15
CA THR A 688 -25.30 -9.41 7.24
C THR A 688 -25.38 -8.72 8.60
N ARG A 689 -25.89 -9.42 9.61
CA ARG A 689 -25.94 -8.93 11.00
C ARG A 689 -24.66 -9.37 11.74
N GLY A 690 -24.03 -8.46 12.50
CA GLY A 690 -22.85 -8.77 13.29
C GLY A 690 -21.92 -7.58 13.48
N PHE A 691 -20.76 -7.81 14.11
CA PHE A 691 -19.74 -6.77 14.36
C PHE A 691 -19.04 -6.26 13.09
N HIS A 692 -19.07 -7.05 12.01
CA HIS A 692 -18.57 -6.70 10.68
C HIS A 692 -19.64 -7.07 9.65
N PRO A 693 -20.60 -6.17 9.39
CA PRO A 693 -21.64 -6.41 8.40
C PRO A 693 -21.00 -6.49 7.00
N HIS A 694 -21.27 -7.57 6.28
CA HIS A 694 -20.80 -7.76 4.91
C HIS A 694 -21.97 -7.67 3.93
N PRO A 695 -21.75 -7.15 2.71
CA PRO A 695 -22.78 -7.14 1.69
C PRO A 695 -23.24 -8.58 1.40
N LYS A 696 -24.56 -8.76 1.26
CA LYS A 696 -25.14 -10.06 0.97
C LYS A 696 -25.03 -10.38 -0.52
N PHE A 697 -23.87 -10.94 -0.88
CA PHE A 697 -23.62 -11.52 -2.18
C PHE A 697 -23.52 -13.05 -2.07
N SER A 698 -24.08 -13.76 -3.05
CA SER A 698 -23.85 -15.20 -3.25
C SER A 698 -23.39 -15.43 -4.67
N PHE A 699 -22.21 -16.01 -4.86
CA PHE A 699 -21.63 -16.24 -6.18
C PHE A 699 -21.84 -17.68 -6.64
N SER A 700 -21.82 -17.90 -7.96
CA SER A 700 -21.64 -19.22 -8.55
C SER A 700 -20.26 -19.80 -8.23
N ALA A 701 -20.04 -21.05 -8.64
CA ALA A 701 -18.77 -21.76 -8.47
C ALA A 701 -17.55 -20.90 -8.85
N PRO A 702 -16.58 -20.69 -7.93
CA PRO A 702 -15.42 -19.86 -8.19
C PRO A 702 -14.66 -20.30 -9.44
N LEU A 703 -14.40 -19.35 -10.33
CA LEU A 703 -13.59 -19.57 -11.53
C LEU A 703 -12.10 -19.69 -11.13
N PRO A 704 -11.36 -20.71 -11.61
CA PRO A 704 -9.93 -20.81 -11.37
C PRO A 704 -9.15 -19.60 -11.93
N ILE A 705 -8.05 -19.24 -11.27
CA ILE A 705 -7.15 -18.18 -11.74
C ILE A 705 -6.54 -18.61 -13.09
N GLY A 706 -6.50 -17.68 -14.05
CA GLY A 706 -6.04 -17.88 -15.42
C GLY A 706 -7.15 -18.19 -16.42
N TYR A 707 -8.36 -18.54 -15.96
CA TYR A 707 -9.48 -18.87 -16.82
C TYR A 707 -10.30 -17.62 -17.14
N SER A 708 -10.76 -17.48 -18.39
CA SER A 708 -11.83 -16.54 -18.75
C SER A 708 -13.20 -17.19 -18.53
N SER A 709 -14.24 -16.37 -18.47
CA SER A 709 -15.62 -16.85 -18.46
C SER A 709 -16.56 -15.89 -19.17
N LEU A 710 -17.50 -16.48 -19.91
CA LEU A 710 -18.59 -15.77 -20.58
C LEU A 710 -19.91 -15.88 -19.81
N CYS A 711 -19.93 -16.61 -18.69
CA CYS A 711 -21.17 -16.99 -18.02
C CYS A 711 -20.94 -17.21 -16.52
N GLU A 712 -20.84 -16.11 -15.77
CA GLU A 712 -20.76 -16.09 -14.30
C GLU A 712 -22.05 -15.56 -13.70
N PHE A 713 -22.37 -15.99 -12.46
CA PHE A 713 -23.58 -15.56 -11.77
C PHE A 713 -23.28 -15.02 -10.37
N ILE A 714 -24.07 -14.02 -9.97
CA ILE A 714 -24.10 -13.46 -8.62
C ILE A 714 -25.55 -13.15 -8.23
N ASP A 715 -25.96 -13.65 -7.07
CA ASP A 715 -27.18 -13.24 -6.38
C ASP A 715 -26.85 -12.11 -5.40
N PHE A 716 -27.69 -11.08 -5.36
CA PHE A 716 -27.54 -9.96 -4.44
C PHE A 716 -28.89 -9.49 -3.90
N GLU A 717 -28.85 -8.89 -2.72
CA GLU A 717 -30.02 -8.34 -2.02
C GLU A 717 -29.94 -6.81 -1.98
N LEU A 718 -31.02 -6.11 -2.35
CA LEU A 718 -31.14 -4.66 -2.20
C LEU A 718 -32.16 -4.28 -1.12
N GLU A 719 -31.91 -3.16 -0.45
CA GLU A 719 -32.78 -2.56 0.59
C GLU A 719 -33.94 -1.76 -0.01
N GLU A 720 -33.92 -1.53 -1.32
CA GLU A 720 -34.96 -0.85 -2.09
C GLU A 720 -35.27 -1.62 -3.37
N TYR A 721 -36.52 -1.55 -3.83
CA TYR A 721 -36.91 -2.12 -5.12
C TYR A 721 -36.41 -1.24 -6.25
N LEU A 722 -35.74 -1.84 -7.22
CA LEU A 722 -35.35 -1.22 -8.48
C LEU A 722 -35.68 -2.19 -9.62
N GLU A 723 -36.08 -1.64 -10.77
CA GLU A 723 -36.26 -2.44 -11.98
C GLU A 723 -34.90 -3.00 -12.43
N PRO A 724 -34.80 -4.27 -12.90
CA PRO A 724 -33.53 -4.88 -13.28
C PRO A 724 -32.71 -4.08 -14.31
N GLU A 725 -33.38 -3.42 -15.26
CA GLU A 725 -32.73 -2.56 -16.24
C GLU A 725 -32.15 -1.29 -15.62
N GLU A 726 -32.78 -0.73 -14.60
CA GLU A 726 -32.23 0.41 -13.86
C GLU A 726 -30.95 0.01 -13.11
N ILE A 727 -30.95 -1.17 -12.47
CA ILE A 727 -29.77 -1.71 -11.80
C ILE A 727 -28.63 -1.89 -12.82
N LYS A 728 -28.92 -2.48 -13.98
CA LYS A 728 -27.96 -2.68 -15.06
C LYS A 728 -27.38 -1.35 -15.56
N HIS A 729 -28.22 -0.34 -15.79
CA HIS A 729 -27.81 0.99 -16.21
C HIS A 729 -26.87 1.67 -15.20
N ARG A 730 -27.12 1.53 -13.89
CA ARG A 730 -26.25 2.09 -12.84
C ARG A 730 -24.92 1.35 -12.70
N LEU A 731 -24.89 0.05 -12.98
CA LEU A 731 -23.69 -0.78 -12.85
C LEU A 731 -22.71 -0.62 -14.02
N ILE A 732 -23.20 -0.54 -15.26
CA ILE A 732 -22.38 -0.55 -16.49
C ILE A 732 -21.23 0.50 -16.47
N PRO A 733 -21.45 1.78 -16.10
CA PRO A 733 -20.38 2.79 -16.08
C PRO A 733 -19.26 2.50 -15.06
N ASN A 734 -19.51 1.60 -14.12
CA ASN A 734 -18.62 1.29 -13.01
C ASN A 734 -17.84 -0.02 -13.18
N LEU A 735 -18.04 -0.74 -14.29
CA LEU A 735 -17.35 -2.00 -14.57
C LEU A 735 -15.91 -1.77 -15.05
N PRO A 736 -14.93 -2.59 -14.61
CA PRO A 736 -13.58 -2.57 -15.17
C PRO A 736 -13.55 -3.21 -16.56
N SER A 737 -12.50 -2.95 -17.35
CA SER A 737 -12.32 -3.61 -18.64
C SER A 737 -12.22 -5.13 -18.47
N GLY A 738 -12.83 -5.88 -19.39
CA GLY A 738 -12.96 -7.34 -19.31
C GLY A 738 -14.14 -7.83 -18.47
N MET A 739 -15.01 -6.94 -17.97
CA MET A 739 -16.27 -7.32 -17.32
C MET A 739 -17.46 -6.72 -18.07
N ARG A 740 -18.49 -7.53 -18.33
CA ARG A 740 -19.76 -7.10 -18.92
C ARG A 740 -20.92 -7.75 -18.20
N ILE A 741 -21.97 -7.00 -17.96
CA ILE A 741 -23.25 -7.53 -17.48
C ILE A 741 -24.06 -7.98 -18.69
N ILE A 742 -24.41 -9.26 -18.71
CA ILE A 742 -25.25 -9.85 -19.75
C ILE A 742 -26.71 -9.56 -19.40
N GLU A 743 -27.12 -9.94 -18.20
CA GLU A 743 -28.52 -9.95 -17.79
C GLU A 743 -28.66 -9.76 -16.28
N ILE A 744 -29.76 -9.14 -15.85
CA ILE A 744 -30.19 -9.05 -14.45
C ILE A 744 -31.68 -9.40 -14.41
N GLY A 745 -32.07 -10.29 -13.50
CA GLY A 745 -33.46 -10.64 -13.25
C GLY A 745 -33.80 -10.55 -11.76
N GLU A 746 -35.03 -10.18 -11.44
CA GLU A 746 -35.58 -10.35 -10.09
C GLU A 746 -35.85 -11.85 -9.86
N ILE A 747 -35.52 -12.35 -8.67
CA ILE A 747 -35.74 -13.73 -8.27
C ILE A 747 -36.49 -13.81 -6.94
N PRO A 748 -37.25 -14.88 -6.67
CA PRO A 748 -37.75 -15.12 -5.32
C PRO A 748 -36.57 -15.38 -4.37
N LYS A 749 -36.79 -15.15 -3.06
CA LYS A 749 -35.78 -15.44 -2.04
C LYS A 749 -35.26 -16.88 -2.20
N PRO A 750 -33.97 -17.08 -2.50
CA PRO A 750 -33.43 -18.39 -2.76
C PRO A 750 -33.43 -19.24 -1.48
N LYS A 751 -33.82 -20.51 -1.61
CA LYS A 751 -33.82 -21.49 -0.50
C LYS A 751 -32.43 -22.10 -0.25
N GLU A 752 -31.63 -22.18 -1.31
CA GLU A 752 -30.28 -22.76 -1.33
C GLU A 752 -29.32 -21.74 -1.94
N SER A 753 -28.02 -21.85 -1.64
CA SER A 753 -27.02 -20.94 -2.22
C SER A 753 -26.89 -21.12 -3.73
N LEU A 754 -26.50 -20.07 -4.46
CA LEU A 754 -26.30 -20.12 -5.90
C LEU A 754 -25.28 -21.20 -6.32
N ASP A 755 -24.17 -21.31 -5.59
CA ASP A 755 -23.15 -22.35 -5.82
C ASP A 755 -23.69 -23.78 -5.61
N SER A 756 -24.64 -23.97 -4.69
CA SER A 756 -25.28 -25.29 -4.47
C SER A 756 -26.25 -25.67 -5.59
N GLN A 757 -26.87 -24.68 -6.23
CA GLN A 757 -27.84 -24.91 -7.32
C GLN A 757 -27.15 -25.30 -8.63
N ILE A 758 -26.01 -24.67 -8.95
CA ILE A 758 -25.28 -24.90 -10.20
C ILE A 758 -24.46 -26.20 -10.12
N ASN A 759 -24.73 -27.13 -11.03
CA ASN A 759 -24.10 -28.45 -11.02
C ASN A 759 -23.61 -28.94 -12.39
N LEU A 760 -23.75 -28.15 -13.45
CA LEU A 760 -23.25 -28.45 -14.78
C LEU A 760 -22.43 -27.28 -15.34
N PHE A 761 -21.25 -27.56 -15.88
CA PHE A 761 -20.28 -26.55 -16.33
C PHE A 761 -19.75 -26.92 -17.71
N GLU A 762 -19.59 -25.95 -18.60
CA GLU A 762 -18.93 -26.12 -19.89
C GLU A 762 -17.67 -25.26 -19.97
N TYR A 763 -16.56 -25.89 -20.36
CA TYR A 763 -15.27 -25.23 -20.56
C TYR A 763 -14.81 -25.45 -21.99
N LYS A 764 -14.50 -24.37 -22.73
CA LYS A 764 -13.77 -24.43 -23.99
C LYS A 764 -12.27 -24.41 -23.70
N ILE A 765 -11.57 -25.44 -24.16
CA ILE A 765 -10.11 -25.56 -24.08
C ILE A 765 -9.56 -25.31 -25.47
N TYR A 766 -8.74 -24.27 -25.61
CA TYR A 766 -8.06 -23.94 -26.86
C TYR A 766 -6.74 -24.71 -26.91
N PHE A 767 -6.80 -25.92 -27.47
CA PHE A 767 -5.65 -26.81 -27.60
C PHE A 767 -5.86 -27.73 -28.80
N THR A 768 -4.86 -27.82 -29.67
CA THR A 768 -4.86 -28.74 -30.81
C THR A 768 -3.61 -29.58 -30.79
N SER A 769 -3.74 -30.86 -31.13
CA SER A 769 -2.64 -31.78 -31.35
C SER A 769 -3.09 -32.88 -32.32
N GLU A 770 -2.15 -33.52 -33.02
CA GLU A 770 -2.46 -34.62 -33.94
C GLU A 770 -3.15 -35.80 -33.24
N ASN A 771 -2.86 -35.99 -31.94
CA ASN A 771 -3.39 -37.11 -31.15
C ASN A 771 -4.65 -36.77 -30.34
N LEU A 772 -5.13 -35.52 -30.37
CA LEU A 772 -6.20 -35.04 -29.49
C LEU A 772 -7.47 -35.89 -29.58
N GLN A 773 -7.89 -36.24 -30.80
CA GLN A 773 -9.07 -37.08 -31.03
C GLN A 773 -8.91 -38.44 -30.34
N SER A 774 -7.77 -39.11 -30.55
CA SER A 774 -7.48 -40.41 -29.95
C SER A 774 -7.37 -40.36 -28.43
N GLN A 775 -6.86 -39.26 -27.87
CA GLN A 775 -6.77 -39.03 -26.42
C GLN A 775 -8.16 -38.90 -25.79
N ILE A 776 -9.06 -38.15 -26.43
CA ILE A 776 -10.45 -37.98 -26.00
C ILE A 776 -11.20 -39.30 -26.07
N GLU A 777 -11.09 -40.05 -27.17
CA GLU A 777 -11.70 -41.36 -27.34
C GLU A 777 -11.20 -42.35 -26.28
N SER A 778 -9.88 -42.39 -26.03
CA SER A 778 -9.30 -43.24 -24.99
C SER A 778 -9.76 -42.86 -23.58
N PHE A 779 -9.94 -41.57 -23.30
CA PHE A 779 -10.45 -41.10 -22.02
C PHE A 779 -11.92 -41.49 -21.82
N LEU A 780 -12.76 -41.30 -22.85
CA LEU A 780 -14.19 -41.59 -22.79
C LEU A 780 -14.50 -43.09 -22.74
N ALA A 781 -13.64 -43.93 -23.35
CA ALA A 781 -13.76 -45.39 -23.36
C ALA A 781 -13.48 -46.07 -22.01
N LYS A 782 -12.91 -45.35 -21.03
CA LYS A 782 -12.71 -45.87 -19.67
C LYS A 782 -13.98 -45.66 -18.85
N ASP A 783 -14.44 -46.70 -18.16
CA ASP A 783 -15.55 -46.61 -17.20
C ASP A 783 -15.13 -45.89 -15.91
N GLU A 784 -13.87 -46.09 -15.50
CA GLU A 784 -13.31 -45.48 -14.29
C GLU A 784 -11.90 -44.93 -14.52
N ILE A 785 -11.64 -43.75 -13.95
CA ILE A 785 -10.33 -43.14 -13.91
C ILE A 785 -10.07 -42.71 -12.46
N LEU A 786 -9.37 -43.56 -11.71
CA LEU A 786 -9.14 -43.36 -10.29
C LEU A 786 -7.90 -42.49 -10.04
N VAL A 787 -8.10 -41.39 -9.31
CA VAL A 787 -7.03 -40.48 -8.91
C VAL A 787 -6.90 -40.46 -7.40
N HIS A 788 -5.65 -40.57 -6.92
CA HIS A 788 -5.32 -40.53 -5.51
C HIS A 788 -5.06 -39.08 -5.09
N LYS A 789 -5.93 -38.52 -4.26
CA LYS A 789 -5.79 -37.15 -3.75
C LYS A 789 -5.47 -37.17 -2.27
N VAL A 790 -4.31 -36.66 -1.90
CA VAL A 790 -3.96 -36.44 -0.49
C VAL A 790 -4.74 -35.20 -0.01
N ASN A 791 -5.56 -35.36 1.04
CA ASN A 791 -6.22 -34.23 1.67
C ASN A 791 -5.25 -33.45 2.57
N GLN A 792 -5.67 -32.30 3.09
CA GLN A 792 -4.84 -31.45 3.96
C GLN A 792 -4.33 -32.16 5.24
N ASN A 793 -4.94 -33.29 5.62
CA ASN A 793 -4.58 -34.09 6.78
C ASN A 793 -3.74 -35.33 6.42
N GLY A 794 -3.22 -35.43 5.19
CA GLY A 794 -2.39 -36.55 4.74
C GLY A 794 -3.16 -37.83 4.38
N LYS A 795 -4.50 -37.86 4.48
CA LYS A 795 -5.30 -39.03 4.06
C LYS A 795 -5.49 -39.04 2.56
N ILE A 796 -5.23 -40.18 1.93
CA ILE A 796 -5.47 -40.42 0.51
C ILE A 796 -6.97 -40.67 0.31
N LYS A 797 -7.63 -39.80 -0.46
CA LYS A 797 -8.98 -39.99 -0.96
C LYS A 797 -8.88 -40.40 -2.43
N VAL A 798 -9.38 -41.58 -2.76
CA VAL A 798 -9.51 -42.03 -4.15
C VAL A 798 -10.75 -41.40 -4.76
N MET A 799 -10.63 -40.83 -5.95
CA MET A 799 -11.71 -40.18 -6.68
C MET A 799 -11.73 -40.67 -8.12
N ASN A 800 -12.84 -41.29 -8.54
CA ASN A 800 -13.07 -41.58 -9.95
C ASN A 800 -13.42 -40.25 -10.66
N ILE A 801 -12.53 -39.73 -11.52
CA ILE A 801 -12.77 -38.48 -12.24
C ILE A 801 -13.69 -38.64 -13.45
N ARG A 802 -13.77 -39.86 -14.02
CA ARG A 802 -14.56 -40.14 -15.22
C ARG A 802 -16.04 -39.84 -15.02
N LYS A 803 -16.58 -40.11 -13.82
CA LYS A 803 -17.99 -39.87 -13.45
C LYS A 803 -18.41 -38.40 -13.47
N TYR A 804 -17.44 -37.48 -13.45
CA TYR A 804 -17.70 -36.04 -13.47
C TYR A 804 -17.64 -35.45 -14.88
N VAL A 805 -17.15 -36.20 -15.87
CA VAL A 805 -17.12 -35.76 -17.27
C VAL A 805 -18.37 -36.29 -17.96
N ASP A 806 -19.27 -35.38 -18.33
CA ASP A 806 -20.51 -35.70 -19.02
C ASP A 806 -20.23 -35.98 -20.49
N GLU A 807 -19.75 -34.96 -21.21
CA GLU A 807 -19.50 -34.99 -22.64
C GLU A 807 -18.25 -34.18 -23.00
N ILE A 808 -17.61 -34.54 -24.11
CA ILE A 808 -16.53 -33.79 -24.74
C ILE A 808 -16.88 -33.57 -26.21
N PHE A 809 -16.86 -32.31 -26.66
CA PHE A 809 -17.18 -31.94 -28.03
C PHE A 809 -15.95 -31.36 -28.74
N MET A 810 -15.63 -31.90 -29.91
CA MET A 810 -14.56 -31.34 -30.74
C MET A 810 -15.00 -30.06 -31.43
N GLY A 811 -14.07 -29.11 -31.54
CA GLY A 811 -14.19 -27.88 -32.31
C GLY A 811 -12.95 -27.63 -33.17
N ASN A 812 -12.98 -26.59 -33.99
CA ASN A 812 -11.90 -26.28 -34.95
C ASN A 812 -10.61 -25.80 -34.26
N ASP A 813 -10.74 -25.10 -33.13
CA ASP A 813 -9.64 -24.49 -32.36
C ASP A 813 -9.42 -25.16 -30.99
N GLY A 814 -10.01 -26.35 -30.78
CA GLY A 814 -9.87 -27.13 -29.57
C GLY A 814 -11.09 -27.99 -29.27
N PHE A 815 -11.51 -28.04 -28.00
CA PHE A 815 -12.66 -28.86 -27.59
C PHE A 815 -13.41 -28.24 -26.41
N THR A 816 -14.68 -28.59 -26.26
CA THR A 816 -15.52 -28.23 -25.13
C THR A 816 -15.68 -29.42 -24.20
N LEU A 817 -15.28 -29.25 -22.94
CA LEU A 817 -15.42 -30.21 -21.86
C LEU A 817 -16.63 -29.83 -21.00
N ARG A 818 -17.60 -30.75 -20.90
CA ARG A 818 -18.75 -30.62 -20.01
C ARG A 818 -18.52 -31.43 -18.73
N VAL A 819 -18.61 -30.76 -17.58
CA VAL A 819 -18.33 -31.34 -16.26
C VAL A 819 -19.55 -31.19 -15.35
N ILE A 820 -19.88 -32.26 -14.63
CA ILE A 820 -20.94 -32.31 -13.63
C ILE A 820 -20.32 -32.22 -12.23
N ARG A 821 -21.02 -31.56 -11.30
CA ARG A 821 -20.76 -31.58 -9.86
C ARG A 821 -21.72 -32.56 -9.20
N ASP A 822 -21.23 -33.37 -8.27
CA ASP A 822 -22.09 -34.33 -7.57
C ASP A 822 -22.96 -33.68 -6.48
N LYS A 823 -23.83 -34.49 -5.87
CA LYS A 823 -24.79 -34.05 -4.85
C LYS A 823 -24.13 -33.53 -3.57
N ASP A 824 -22.88 -33.90 -3.31
CA ASP A 824 -22.10 -33.43 -2.16
C ASP A 824 -21.35 -32.12 -2.49
N GLY A 825 -21.59 -31.55 -3.68
CA GLY A 825 -20.93 -30.34 -4.17
C GLY A 825 -19.49 -30.58 -4.65
N ILE A 826 -19.07 -31.83 -4.82
CA ILE A 826 -17.70 -32.16 -5.19
C ILE A 826 -17.58 -32.13 -6.71
N MET A 827 -16.52 -31.45 -7.18
CA MET A 827 -16.08 -31.46 -8.57
C MET A 827 -14.55 -31.53 -8.61
N PRO A 828 -13.94 -32.39 -9.44
CA PRO A 828 -12.50 -32.35 -9.67
C PRO A 828 -12.10 -31.01 -10.30
N LYS A 829 -10.86 -30.59 -10.07
CA LYS A 829 -10.33 -29.41 -10.77
C LYS A 829 -10.25 -29.72 -12.26
N VAL A 830 -10.65 -28.78 -13.10
CA VAL A 830 -10.52 -28.91 -14.56
C VAL A 830 -9.07 -29.19 -14.95
N ASP A 831 -8.10 -28.52 -14.30
CA ASP A 831 -6.67 -28.80 -14.48
C ASP A 831 -6.34 -30.29 -14.36
N LEU A 832 -6.90 -30.99 -13.36
CA LEU A 832 -6.63 -32.41 -13.12
C LEU A 832 -7.24 -33.30 -14.22
N ILE A 833 -8.43 -32.94 -14.71
CA ILE A 833 -9.04 -33.66 -15.84
C ILE A 833 -8.14 -33.51 -17.07
N LEU A 834 -7.65 -32.29 -17.33
CA LEU A 834 -6.80 -31.99 -18.48
C LEU A 834 -5.41 -32.62 -18.39
N GLU A 835 -4.79 -32.67 -17.20
CA GLU A 835 -3.52 -33.37 -16.97
C GLU A 835 -3.61 -34.84 -17.43
N ILE A 836 -4.71 -35.53 -17.10
CA ILE A 836 -4.92 -36.94 -17.44
C ILE A 836 -5.38 -37.10 -18.90
N LEU A 837 -6.28 -36.23 -19.37
CA LEU A 837 -6.82 -36.28 -20.73
C LEU A 837 -5.75 -36.00 -21.78
N LEU A 838 -4.94 -34.96 -21.58
CA LEU A 838 -3.95 -34.49 -22.54
C LEU A 838 -2.55 -35.05 -22.30
N GLY A 839 -2.29 -35.63 -21.12
CA GLY A 839 -0.96 -36.09 -20.73
C GLY A 839 0.03 -34.95 -20.45
N LEU A 840 -0.48 -33.73 -20.26
CA LEU A 840 0.31 -32.54 -19.99
C LEU A 840 0.56 -32.38 -18.49
N ASN A 841 1.68 -31.78 -18.12
CA ASN A 841 1.94 -31.42 -16.74
C ASN A 841 1.20 -30.12 -16.35
N ARG A 842 1.17 -29.83 -15.05
CA ARG A 842 0.43 -28.69 -14.51
C ARG A 842 0.88 -27.31 -15.02
N GLU A 843 2.17 -27.13 -15.30
CA GLU A 843 2.68 -25.87 -15.85
C GLU A 843 2.26 -25.68 -17.31
N GLU A 844 2.18 -26.76 -18.08
CA GLU A 844 1.68 -26.76 -19.45
C GLU A 844 0.19 -26.44 -19.49
N ILE A 845 -0.62 -27.07 -18.61
CA ILE A 845 -2.05 -26.78 -18.49
C ILE A 845 -2.32 -25.31 -18.16
N ARG A 846 -1.54 -24.71 -17.25
CA ARG A 846 -1.70 -23.28 -16.89
C ARG A 846 -1.40 -22.30 -18.02
N LYS A 847 -0.70 -22.74 -19.07
CA LYS A 847 -0.44 -21.93 -20.27
C LYS A 847 -1.56 -22.04 -21.30
N LEU A 848 -2.47 -23.01 -21.16
CA LEU A 848 -3.61 -23.15 -22.06
C LEU A 848 -4.60 -22.01 -21.83
N LYS A 849 -5.19 -21.53 -22.93
CA LYS A 849 -6.37 -20.67 -22.85
C LYS A 849 -7.57 -21.57 -22.54
N ILE A 850 -8.21 -21.33 -21.40
CA ILE A 850 -9.39 -22.06 -20.96
C ILE A 850 -10.48 -21.05 -20.61
N GLU A 851 -11.68 -21.29 -21.12
CA GLU A 851 -12.80 -20.37 -21.02
C GLU A 851 -14.04 -21.12 -20.56
N ARG A 852 -14.66 -20.69 -19.46
CA ARG A 852 -15.97 -21.20 -19.04
C ARG A 852 -17.05 -20.57 -19.92
N THR A 853 -17.68 -21.37 -20.77
CA THR A 853 -18.70 -20.90 -21.72
C THR A 853 -20.10 -20.96 -21.14
N ALA A 854 -20.36 -21.88 -20.20
CA ALA A 854 -21.68 -22.00 -19.58
C ALA A 854 -21.65 -22.58 -18.16
N GLN A 855 -22.69 -22.24 -17.39
CA GLN A 855 -23.06 -22.84 -16.11
C GLN A 855 -24.57 -23.07 -16.10
N PHE A 856 -25.01 -24.25 -15.66
CA PHE A 856 -26.42 -24.62 -15.64
C PHE A 856 -26.84 -25.35 -14.37
N ILE A 857 -28.15 -25.39 -14.14
CA ILE A 857 -28.80 -26.27 -13.19
C ILE A 857 -29.31 -27.49 -13.95
N PHE A 858 -28.74 -28.65 -13.69
CA PHE A 858 -29.17 -29.93 -14.24
C PHE A 858 -30.06 -30.66 -13.22
N ARG A 859 -31.34 -30.84 -13.55
CA ARG A 859 -32.31 -31.51 -12.68
C ARG A 859 -33.29 -32.34 -13.50
N ASN A 860 -33.47 -33.60 -13.12
CA ASN A 860 -34.40 -34.55 -13.75
C ASN A 860 -34.21 -34.69 -15.28
N GLY A 861 -32.97 -34.62 -15.77
CA GLY A 861 -32.66 -34.69 -17.21
C GLY A 861 -32.80 -33.37 -17.97
N THR A 862 -33.18 -32.28 -17.29
CA THR A 862 -33.35 -30.96 -17.89
C THR A 862 -32.21 -30.02 -17.50
N ILE A 863 -31.71 -29.26 -18.48
CA ILE A 863 -30.75 -28.17 -18.29
C ILE A 863 -31.53 -26.86 -18.18
N ILE A 864 -31.32 -26.11 -17.10
CA ILE A 864 -32.01 -24.86 -16.79
C ILE A 864 -30.98 -23.72 -16.71
N ASP A 865 -31.26 -22.58 -17.37
CA ASP A 865 -30.44 -21.37 -17.23
C ASP A 865 -30.71 -20.75 -15.85
N PRO A 866 -29.67 -20.36 -15.08
CA PRO A 866 -29.88 -19.78 -13.76
C PRO A 866 -30.68 -18.48 -13.72
N VAL A 867 -30.79 -17.70 -14.79
CA VAL A 867 -31.53 -16.42 -14.83
C VAL A 867 -32.89 -16.56 -15.50
N ASP A 868 -32.97 -17.25 -16.64
CA ASP A 868 -34.22 -17.50 -17.36
C ASP A 868 -34.89 -18.78 -16.80
N ASP A 869 -36.05 -18.63 -16.13
CA ASP A 869 -36.91 -19.76 -15.69
C ASP A 869 -37.53 -20.55 -16.89
N ILE A 870 -37.09 -20.27 -18.12
CA ILE A 870 -37.57 -20.86 -19.36
C ILE A 870 -36.72 -22.09 -19.70
N VAL A 871 -37.36 -23.26 -19.59
CA VAL A 871 -36.90 -24.55 -20.10
C VAL A 871 -36.55 -24.44 -21.58
N LYS A 872 -35.27 -24.21 -21.90
CA LYS A 872 -34.75 -24.43 -23.26
C LYS A 872 -34.26 -25.88 -23.31
N ASN A 873 -35.13 -26.75 -23.82
CA ASN A 873 -34.77 -28.09 -24.25
C ASN A 873 -33.85 -27.98 -25.50
N LYS A 874 -32.63 -27.45 -25.33
CA LYS A 874 -31.63 -27.30 -26.39
C LYS A 874 -30.45 -28.20 -26.07
N LEU A 875 -30.43 -29.38 -26.71
CA LEU A 875 -29.30 -30.31 -26.74
C LEU A 875 -28.00 -29.70 -27.32
N ARG A 876 -28.03 -28.46 -27.81
CA ARG A 876 -26.87 -27.63 -28.19
C ARG A 876 -27.24 -26.16 -28.06
N VAL A 877 -26.47 -25.40 -27.28
CA VAL A 877 -26.36 -23.95 -27.50
C VAL A 877 -25.39 -23.78 -28.67
N PHE A 878 -25.92 -23.74 -29.90
CA PHE A 878 -25.15 -23.22 -31.02
C PHE A 878 -24.99 -21.72 -30.80
N TYR A 879 -23.77 -21.28 -30.49
CA TYR A 879 -23.35 -19.94 -30.86
C TYR A 879 -23.15 -20.00 -32.38
N GLU A 880 -24.13 -19.54 -33.15
CA GLU A 880 -23.91 -19.33 -34.58
C GLU A 880 -22.73 -18.37 -34.73
N GLU A 881 -21.73 -18.82 -35.49
CA GLU A 881 -20.71 -17.96 -36.07
C GLU A 881 -21.39 -16.94 -36.98
N ARG A 882 -21.89 -15.82 -36.42
CA ARG A 882 -22.02 -14.49 -37.04
C ARG A 882 -22.71 -13.51 -36.09
N ASN A 883 -22.02 -12.40 -35.85
CA ASN A 883 -22.47 -11.14 -35.23
C ASN A 883 -22.52 -11.06 -33.70
N LEU A 884 -21.34 -11.14 -33.09
CA LEU A 884 -20.98 -10.30 -31.94
C LEU A 884 -19.87 -9.31 -32.34
N TYR A 885 -20.01 -8.66 -33.50
CA TYR A 885 -19.27 -7.45 -33.88
C TYR A 885 -20.13 -6.64 -34.84
N GLN A 886 -20.92 -5.72 -34.28
CA GLN A 886 -21.28 -4.42 -34.86
C GLN A 886 -22.01 -3.63 -33.77
N TYR A 887 -21.25 -3.12 -32.81
CA TYR A 887 -21.35 -1.69 -32.53
C TYR A 887 -20.11 -1.11 -33.16
N GLU A 888 -20.33 -0.14 -34.06
CA GLU A 888 -19.30 0.54 -34.82
C GLU A 888 -18.17 1.01 -33.92
N GLU A 889 -16.99 1.12 -34.52
CA GLU A 889 -15.94 2.01 -34.09
C GLU A 889 -16.47 3.46 -34.02
N GLU A 890 -17.33 3.80 -33.06
CA GLU A 890 -17.29 5.14 -32.51
C GLU A 890 -16.08 5.17 -31.59
N ARG A 891 -14.95 5.52 -32.22
CA ARG A 891 -13.93 6.34 -31.59
C ARG A 891 -14.62 7.25 -30.57
N ASN A 892 -14.16 7.19 -29.34
CA ASN A 892 -14.25 8.31 -28.41
C ASN A 892 -13.52 9.52 -29.03
N SER A 893 -14.18 10.16 -30.00
CA SER A 893 -14.02 11.55 -30.38
C SER A 893 -15.09 12.33 -29.61
N TYR A 894 -14.88 12.46 -28.31
CA TYR A 894 -15.24 13.69 -27.62
C TYR A 894 -13.93 14.48 -27.43
N SER A 895 -13.44 15.02 -28.53
CA SER A 895 -12.76 16.31 -28.50
C SER A 895 -13.84 17.39 -28.52
N GLY A 896 -13.95 18.17 -27.45
CA GLY A 896 -14.92 19.28 -27.45
C GLY A 896 -15.23 19.97 -26.12
N SER A 897 -14.41 19.86 -25.07
CA SER A 897 -14.12 20.93 -24.07
C SER A 897 -13.25 20.40 -22.95
#